data_AF-A0A8H3B2E9-F1
#
_entry.id   AF-A0A8H3B2E9-F1
#
_cell.length_a   1.000
_cell.length_b   1.000
_cell.length_c   1.000
_cell.angle_alpha   90.00
_cell.angle_beta   90.00
_cell.angle_gamma   90.00
#
_symmetry.space_group_name_H-M   'P 1'
#
loop_
_entity.id
_entity.type
_entity.pdbx_description
1 polymer ?
#
loop_
_entity_poly.entity_id
_entity_poly.type
_entity_poly.pdbx_seq_one_letter_code
_entity_poly.pdbx_strand_id
1 'polypeptide(L)'
;MEPHWYNEQTCTEFQSLQHRKERSGVRHEFIVIEFTNGSICRIERMGDPEAPLYSLSAAGILARDVAECFPNKAVARLDTSEVVSQISLPYALDLKFVLCICRAIHEAERTHNYTLRGYNCYFFALTIQACLTRRFARWENLPVIRSWHSALDKLTPNNHQPQPLTRTQSFSTLLHLVSRTQEWDIDQLYQDFVEEFKRLLLDPGLSTSVRNILYSELWYTQLDLPMHLLLESLVKEAMILAICTQIRAFIVTRHDSESHFRGAVILAWLHRFTNGPKRHSQAQMARLMHTSRQTYRSFNKPRLVHEFDYHPPNSLCNPEPLTLTQWWIIICAWVNLQNALLRFLLVAHIILGAYGIVLITKGSPKSESCVVVEKELDKIASSWNPQQPLGAQELDTLTEELFKKYEKGTAFWEIKPWDGAFEALKAALPCWIPSPNSRVSNVSHVWDNRWSLREDKKSISAFQAHILARIESHAKLVKLMSLGSATEIKIDLEQKMTEIWGLIRDDDSKNNGNDEDDDAGNNNGNITMPALVPQGSPGPQQHIILFIGADTPTGNDIDYLRQMFDSSPHRASIRYECICGSDATLAKVRDKVLTLFNEARNLPNSPNICLLFSGTGNENNAMCLADGSALSESDLSQWISASAIDLTKRPVSVLFDICRRNPSRPAMALQPAELAWSCSVGESAYALRLRENKHAPRSIFLLAMFMAAHHTKIHKEDESFFEAAFASYIKQLNGFIRLAYDSAHQDRCPFCPPGRLCDPPVAQNPDLQHGRRAITDLGMVIATHFPEHTRDVFDEVDRKMQQVGFPSVYAP
;
A
#
# COMPACT_ATOMS: atom_id res chain seq x y z
N MET A 1 -24.37 4.68 -12.79
CA MET A 1 -24.85 5.89 -13.52
C MET A 1 -25.38 5.41 -14.86
N GLU A 2 -26.58 5.83 -15.27
CA GLU A 2 -27.18 5.32 -16.51
C GLU A 2 -26.51 5.98 -17.74
N PRO A 3 -26.00 5.20 -18.71
CA PRO A 3 -25.38 5.75 -19.91
C PRO A 3 -26.32 6.62 -20.76
N HIS A 4 -27.63 6.40 -20.63
CA HIS A 4 -28.67 7.11 -21.38
C HIS A 4 -28.73 8.60 -21.01
N TRP A 5 -28.73 8.96 -19.72
CA TRP A 5 -28.84 10.35 -19.28
C TRP A 5 -27.75 11.26 -19.83
N TYR A 6 -26.50 10.79 -19.90
CA TYR A 6 -25.39 11.57 -20.47
C TYR A 6 -25.61 11.85 -21.97
N ASN A 7 -26.06 10.85 -22.73
CA ASN A 7 -26.31 10.96 -24.17
C ASN A 7 -27.57 11.80 -24.50
N GLU A 8 -28.46 12.04 -23.53
CA GLU A 8 -29.62 12.91 -23.66
C GLU A 8 -29.29 14.41 -23.51
N GLN A 9 -28.07 14.75 -23.08
CA GLN A 9 -27.68 16.14 -22.86
C GLN A 9 -27.39 16.86 -24.18
N THR A 10 -28.03 18.02 -24.39
CA THR A 10 -27.84 18.86 -25.59
C THR A 10 -26.45 19.47 -25.72
N CYS A 11 -25.67 19.49 -24.63
CA CYS A 11 -24.27 19.87 -24.60
C CYS A 11 -23.62 19.22 -23.36
N THR A 12 -22.39 18.73 -23.52
CA THR A 12 -21.59 18.15 -22.43
C THR A 12 -20.30 18.95 -22.18
N GLU A 13 -19.92 19.83 -23.11
CA GLU A 13 -18.69 20.64 -23.04
C GLU A 13 -18.87 21.87 -22.14
N PHE A 14 -17.92 22.10 -21.23
CA PHE A 14 -17.91 23.25 -20.33
C PHE A 14 -16.52 23.85 -20.15
N GLN A 15 -16.46 25.17 -19.94
CA GLN A 15 -15.21 25.90 -19.68
C GLN A 15 -15.14 26.51 -18.27
N SER A 16 -16.23 26.44 -17.48
CA SER A 16 -16.20 26.93 -16.10
C SER A 16 -16.97 26.03 -15.14
N LEU A 17 -16.45 25.98 -13.92
CA LEU A 17 -17.03 25.23 -12.80
C LEU A 17 -17.06 26.13 -11.56
N GLN A 18 -18.24 26.29 -10.97
CA GLN A 18 -18.45 27.03 -9.73
C GLN A 18 -18.76 26.06 -8.59
N HIS A 19 -18.05 26.21 -7.48
CA HIS A 19 -18.45 25.67 -6.19
C HIS A 19 -19.32 26.73 -5.52
N ARG A 20 -20.60 26.40 -5.28
CA ARG A 20 -21.60 27.30 -4.70
C ARG A 20 -22.08 26.81 -3.34
N LYS A 21 -22.63 27.73 -2.55
CA LYS A 21 -23.18 27.48 -1.22
C LYS A 21 -24.52 28.20 -1.04
N GLU A 22 -25.55 27.49 -0.58
CA GLU A 22 -26.84 28.11 -0.29
C GLU A 22 -26.70 29.13 0.85
N ARG A 23 -27.30 30.33 0.69
CA ARG A 23 -27.20 31.42 1.70
C ARG A 23 -28.02 31.11 2.96
N SER A 24 -29.08 30.34 2.81
CA SER A 24 -30.06 29.99 3.84
C SER A 24 -30.09 28.49 4.16
N GLY A 25 -30.74 28.12 5.27
CA GLY A 25 -30.89 26.73 5.70
C GLY A 25 -29.56 26.11 6.14
N VAL A 26 -29.36 24.82 5.83
CA VAL A 26 -28.15 24.05 6.19
C VAL A 26 -26.88 24.48 5.43
N ARG A 27 -26.96 25.54 4.60
CA ARG A 27 -25.88 26.06 3.76
C ARG A 27 -25.20 24.97 2.93
N HIS A 28 -26.02 24.20 2.24
CA HIS A 28 -25.62 23.12 1.35
C HIS A 28 -24.59 23.61 0.31
N GLU A 29 -23.58 22.79 0.02
CA GLU A 29 -22.50 23.11 -0.92
C GLU A 29 -22.56 22.18 -2.12
N PHE A 30 -22.48 22.74 -3.33
CA PHE A 30 -22.72 22.03 -4.58
C PHE A 30 -21.88 22.58 -5.72
N ILE A 31 -21.80 21.80 -6.80
CA ILE A 31 -21.10 22.17 -8.03
C ILE A 31 -22.10 22.67 -9.06
N VAL A 32 -21.72 23.71 -9.80
CA VAL A 32 -22.43 24.20 -10.97
C VAL A 32 -21.47 24.28 -12.14
N ILE A 33 -21.89 23.73 -13.26
CA ILE A 33 -21.20 23.76 -14.55
C ILE A 33 -22.02 24.63 -15.50
N GLU A 34 -21.35 25.54 -16.20
CA GLU A 34 -21.95 26.31 -17.30
C GLU A 34 -21.38 25.76 -18.62
N PHE A 35 -22.25 25.13 -19.40
CA PHE A 35 -21.90 24.52 -20.69
C PHE A 35 -21.67 25.59 -21.77
N THR A 36 -20.98 25.23 -22.84
CA THR A 36 -20.64 26.16 -23.94
C THR A 36 -21.86 26.71 -24.68
N ASN A 37 -23.02 26.04 -24.60
CA ASN A 37 -24.31 26.54 -25.11
C ASN A 37 -25.08 27.44 -24.13
N GLY A 38 -24.55 27.69 -22.92
CA GLY A 38 -25.16 28.51 -21.87
C GLY A 38 -26.18 27.79 -20.97
N SER A 39 -26.43 26.49 -21.17
CA SER A 39 -27.21 25.69 -20.22
C SER A 39 -26.37 25.35 -18.98
N ILE A 40 -27.04 24.96 -17.90
CA ILE A 40 -26.45 24.85 -16.55
C ILE A 40 -26.64 23.44 -16.02
N CYS A 41 -25.58 22.75 -15.60
CA CYS A 41 -25.70 21.52 -14.81
C CYS A 41 -25.41 21.81 -13.33
N ARG A 42 -26.35 21.48 -12.45
CA ARG A 42 -26.15 21.45 -10.99
C ARG A 42 -25.80 20.01 -10.61
N ILE A 43 -24.70 19.84 -9.88
CA ILE A 43 -24.24 18.53 -9.40
C ILE A 43 -24.07 18.61 -7.89
N GLU A 44 -24.83 17.81 -7.16
CA GLU A 44 -24.92 17.88 -5.70
C GLU A 44 -25.06 16.52 -5.04
N ARG A 45 -24.72 16.46 -3.75
CA ARG A 45 -24.72 15.24 -2.95
C ARG A 45 -25.53 15.44 -1.68
N MET A 46 -26.61 14.71 -1.53
CA MET A 46 -27.51 14.81 -0.39
C MET A 46 -27.44 13.54 0.47
N GLY A 47 -27.75 13.68 1.77
CA GLY A 47 -28.19 12.54 2.57
C GLY A 47 -29.68 12.27 2.33
N ASP A 48 -30.17 11.13 2.81
CA ASP A 48 -31.60 10.83 2.80
C ASP A 48 -32.39 11.88 3.62
N PRO A 49 -33.34 12.62 3.02
CA PRO A 49 -34.14 13.61 3.73
C PRO A 49 -35.09 13.01 4.77
N GLU A 50 -35.49 11.74 4.64
CA GLU A 50 -36.38 11.05 5.57
C GLU A 50 -35.62 10.50 6.79
N ALA A 51 -34.30 10.39 6.69
CA ALA A 51 -33.44 9.74 7.67
C ALA A 51 -32.20 10.59 8.08
N PRO A 52 -32.34 11.91 8.34
CA PRO A 52 -31.20 12.83 8.49
C PRO A 52 -30.32 12.51 9.70
N LEU A 53 -30.87 11.94 10.77
CA LEU A 53 -30.11 11.59 11.98
C LEU A 53 -29.06 10.49 11.74
N TYR A 54 -29.27 9.60 10.77
CA TYR A 54 -28.30 8.54 10.46
C TYR A 54 -26.99 9.10 9.89
N SER A 55 -27.01 10.29 9.29
CA SER A 55 -25.81 11.00 8.83
C SER A 55 -24.85 11.45 9.95
N LEU A 56 -25.31 11.47 11.22
CA LEU A 56 -24.45 11.70 12.39
C LEU A 56 -23.65 10.44 12.79
N SER A 57 -24.07 9.26 12.36
CA SER A 57 -23.37 8.01 12.67
C SER A 57 -22.05 7.89 11.90
N ALA A 58 -21.12 7.07 12.42
CA ALA A 58 -19.86 6.79 11.74
C ALA A 58 -20.03 5.97 10.45
N ALA A 59 -21.14 5.22 10.32
CA ALA A 59 -21.52 4.50 9.11
C ALA A 59 -22.13 5.44 8.05
N GLY A 60 -22.90 6.44 8.50
CA GLY A 60 -23.66 7.36 7.66
C GLY A 60 -24.97 6.77 7.17
N ILE A 61 -25.43 7.29 6.05
CA ILE A 61 -26.57 6.79 5.27
C ILE A 61 -26.19 6.80 3.79
N LEU A 62 -26.81 5.99 2.93
CA LEU A 62 -26.51 6.00 1.49
C LEU A 62 -26.65 7.43 0.93
N ALA A 63 -25.64 7.91 0.22
CA ALA A 63 -25.69 9.23 -0.38
C ALA A 63 -26.49 9.24 -1.67
N ARG A 64 -27.22 10.33 -1.89
CA ARG A 64 -27.92 10.62 -3.14
C ARG A 64 -27.13 11.67 -3.90
N ASP A 65 -26.30 11.22 -4.83
CA ASP A 65 -25.59 12.07 -5.79
C ASP A 65 -26.54 12.36 -6.98
N VAL A 66 -26.75 13.63 -7.30
CA VAL A 66 -27.69 14.11 -8.34
C VAL A 66 -26.96 15.03 -9.31
N ALA A 67 -27.21 14.85 -10.60
CA ALA A 67 -26.86 15.81 -11.65
C ALA A 67 -28.15 16.22 -12.37
N GLU A 68 -28.44 17.51 -12.45
CA GLU A 68 -29.65 18.06 -13.07
C GLU A 68 -29.29 19.21 -14.01
N CYS A 69 -29.82 19.17 -15.24
CA CYS A 69 -29.54 20.14 -16.27
C CYS A 69 -30.72 21.10 -16.48
N PHE A 70 -30.42 22.39 -16.50
CA PHE A 70 -31.38 23.49 -16.61
C PHE A 70 -31.05 24.35 -17.84
N PRO A 71 -32.06 24.94 -18.51
CA PRO A 71 -31.84 25.76 -19.69
C PRO A 71 -31.11 27.08 -19.39
N ASN A 72 -31.13 27.57 -18.15
CA ASN A 72 -30.43 28.80 -17.74
C ASN A 72 -30.31 28.93 -16.20
N LYS A 73 -29.53 29.93 -15.76
CA LYS A 73 -29.21 30.23 -14.35
C LYS A 73 -30.42 30.59 -13.47
N ALA A 74 -31.49 31.13 -14.04
CA ALA A 74 -32.68 31.51 -13.27
C ALA A 74 -33.53 30.28 -12.93
N VAL A 75 -33.69 29.35 -13.86
CA VAL A 75 -34.38 28.06 -13.60
C VAL A 75 -33.57 27.20 -12.62
N ALA A 76 -32.24 27.23 -12.71
CA ALA A 76 -31.33 26.56 -11.76
C ALA A 76 -31.29 27.21 -10.35
N ARG A 77 -32.04 28.29 -10.10
CA ARG A 77 -32.15 29.02 -8.82
C ARG A 77 -30.80 29.45 -8.22
N LEU A 78 -29.84 29.86 -9.05
CA LEU A 78 -28.51 30.22 -8.56
C LEU A 78 -28.49 31.51 -7.71
N ASP A 79 -29.58 32.28 -7.70
CA ASP A 79 -29.78 33.48 -6.88
C ASP A 79 -29.84 33.20 -5.37
N THR A 80 -30.26 32.00 -4.95
CA THR A 80 -30.32 31.59 -3.53
C THR A 80 -28.95 31.27 -2.93
N SER A 81 -27.91 31.14 -3.77
CA SER A 81 -26.57 30.72 -3.40
C SER A 81 -25.51 31.81 -3.63
N GLU A 82 -24.35 31.64 -3.00
CA GLU A 82 -23.13 32.41 -3.24
C GLU A 82 -22.05 31.53 -3.87
N VAL A 83 -21.14 32.14 -4.63
CA VAL A 83 -19.95 31.45 -5.17
C VAL A 83 -18.90 31.39 -4.07
N VAL A 84 -18.50 30.17 -3.69
CA VAL A 84 -17.39 29.95 -2.74
C VAL A 84 -16.04 29.93 -3.47
N SER A 85 -16.04 29.39 -4.69
CA SER A 85 -14.92 29.50 -5.63
C SER A 85 -15.39 29.19 -7.05
N GLN A 86 -14.69 29.75 -8.04
CA GLN A 86 -14.86 29.42 -9.46
C GLN A 86 -13.51 28.93 -10.01
N ILE A 87 -13.59 28.02 -10.98
CA ILE A 87 -12.47 27.56 -11.80
C ILE A 87 -12.85 27.86 -13.24
N SER A 88 -12.07 28.71 -13.91
CA SER A 88 -12.13 28.91 -15.36
C SER A 88 -11.05 28.05 -16.02
N LEU A 89 -11.43 27.30 -17.06
CA LEU A 89 -10.57 26.36 -17.78
C LEU A 89 -10.21 26.96 -19.14
N PRO A 90 -8.94 26.93 -19.59
CA PRO A 90 -8.52 27.52 -20.86
C PRO A 90 -8.94 26.71 -22.11
N TYR A 91 -9.56 25.54 -21.93
CA TYR A 91 -10.21 24.78 -22.97
C TYR A 91 -11.43 24.05 -22.40
N ALA A 92 -12.37 23.66 -23.27
CA ALA A 92 -13.56 22.94 -22.85
C ALA A 92 -13.21 21.54 -22.35
N LEU A 93 -13.83 21.12 -21.25
CA LEU A 93 -13.82 19.76 -20.75
C LEU A 93 -15.20 19.14 -20.93
N ASP A 94 -15.24 17.83 -21.09
CA ASP A 94 -16.49 17.09 -21.17
C ASP A 94 -17.03 16.71 -19.77
N LEU A 95 -18.35 16.83 -19.59
CA LEU A 95 -19.11 16.46 -18.39
C LEU A 95 -18.74 15.06 -17.85
N LYS A 96 -18.44 14.11 -18.73
CA LYS A 96 -18.01 12.74 -18.42
C LYS A 96 -16.86 12.72 -17.41
N PHE A 97 -15.92 13.68 -17.45
CA PHE A 97 -14.84 13.75 -16.45
C PHE A 97 -15.36 14.02 -15.03
N VAL A 98 -16.37 14.89 -14.89
CA VAL A 98 -16.99 15.16 -13.59
C VAL A 98 -17.83 13.97 -13.14
N LEU A 99 -18.56 13.35 -14.06
CA LEU A 99 -19.34 12.13 -13.79
C LEU A 99 -18.45 10.94 -13.36
N CYS A 100 -17.26 10.78 -13.95
CA CYS A 100 -16.25 9.81 -13.52
C CYS A 100 -15.75 10.11 -12.10
N ILE A 101 -15.55 11.38 -11.72
CA ILE A 101 -15.21 11.74 -10.33
C ILE A 101 -16.37 11.38 -9.39
N CYS A 102 -17.61 11.72 -9.74
CA CYS A 102 -18.79 11.36 -8.94
C CYS A 102 -18.92 9.83 -8.75
N ARG A 103 -18.71 9.06 -9.82
CA ARG A 103 -18.68 7.60 -9.78
C ARG A 103 -17.57 7.09 -8.85
N ALA A 104 -16.36 7.61 -8.95
CA ALA A 104 -15.24 7.20 -8.10
C ALA A 104 -15.46 7.57 -6.62
N ILE A 105 -16.12 8.69 -6.31
CA ILE A 105 -16.58 9.00 -4.94
C ILE A 105 -17.56 7.93 -4.45
N HIS A 106 -18.49 7.50 -5.30
CA HIS A 106 -19.49 6.49 -4.97
C HIS A 106 -18.92 5.06 -4.88
N GLU A 107 -17.87 4.73 -5.62
CA GLU A 107 -17.24 3.39 -5.59
C GLU A 107 -16.14 3.26 -4.51
N ALA A 108 -15.54 4.37 -4.08
CA ALA A 108 -14.54 4.36 -3.01
C ALA A 108 -15.13 3.94 -1.64
N GLU A 109 -14.27 3.33 -0.81
CA GLU A 109 -14.74 2.66 0.39
C GLU A 109 -15.24 3.67 1.42
N ARG A 110 -16.43 3.43 1.99
CA ARG A 110 -17.18 4.31 2.93
C ARG A 110 -17.69 5.61 2.31
N THR A 111 -17.18 6.07 1.16
CA THR A 111 -17.62 7.31 0.50
C THR A 111 -18.84 7.14 -0.41
N HIS A 112 -19.44 5.95 -0.52
CA HIS A 112 -20.83 5.80 -0.97
C HIS A 112 -21.84 6.38 0.04
N ASN A 113 -21.48 6.48 1.32
CA ASN A 113 -22.34 7.02 2.36
C ASN A 113 -22.13 8.52 2.58
N TYR A 114 -23.21 9.21 2.94
CA TYR A 114 -23.25 10.56 3.45
C TYR A 114 -23.03 10.55 4.97
N THR A 115 -21.93 11.17 5.43
CA THR A 115 -21.67 11.40 6.86
C THR A 115 -21.42 12.88 7.11
N LEU A 116 -22.01 13.44 8.17
CA LEU A 116 -21.70 14.80 8.62
C LEU A 116 -20.26 14.92 9.15
N ARG A 117 -19.69 13.80 9.61
CA ARG A 117 -18.28 13.67 10.02
C ARG A 117 -17.31 13.93 8.86
N GLY A 118 -17.58 13.42 7.65
CA GLY A 118 -16.62 13.48 6.53
C GLY A 118 -17.23 13.59 5.15
N TYR A 119 -18.02 12.61 4.72
CA TYR A 119 -18.34 12.35 3.31
C TYR A 119 -19.64 13.02 2.84
N ASN A 120 -19.78 14.30 3.19
CA ASN A 120 -20.95 15.13 2.92
C ASN A 120 -20.83 15.91 1.59
N CYS A 121 -21.80 16.79 1.32
CA CYS A 121 -21.84 17.70 0.19
C CYS A 121 -20.57 18.55 0.01
N TYR A 122 -20.00 19.02 1.12
CA TYR A 122 -18.76 19.79 1.16
C TYR A 122 -17.54 18.98 0.70
N PHE A 123 -17.40 17.72 1.14
CA PHE A 123 -16.32 16.82 0.69
C PHE A 123 -16.45 16.51 -0.81
N PHE A 124 -17.68 16.25 -1.27
CA PHE A 124 -17.98 15.98 -2.67
C PHE A 124 -17.58 17.15 -3.58
N ALA A 125 -18.01 18.36 -3.25
CA ALA A 125 -17.66 19.56 -4.01
C ALA A 125 -16.13 19.80 -4.06
N LEU A 126 -15.43 19.64 -2.92
CA LEU A 126 -13.96 19.77 -2.90
C LEU A 126 -13.24 18.66 -3.67
N THR A 127 -13.78 17.45 -3.70
CA THR A 127 -13.18 16.30 -4.42
C THR A 127 -13.28 16.50 -5.92
N ILE A 128 -14.44 16.94 -6.42
CA ILE A 128 -14.61 17.33 -7.83
C ILE A 128 -13.60 18.43 -8.20
N GLN A 129 -13.47 19.48 -7.38
CA GLN A 129 -12.50 20.55 -7.64
C GLN A 129 -11.04 20.08 -7.60
N ALA A 130 -10.65 19.25 -6.64
CA ALA A 130 -9.28 18.74 -6.52
C ALA A 130 -8.91 17.85 -7.71
N CYS A 131 -9.74 16.84 -8.01
CA CYS A 131 -9.50 15.88 -9.09
C CYS A 131 -9.56 16.54 -10.47
N LEU A 132 -10.50 17.46 -10.73
CA LEU A 132 -10.58 18.17 -12.00
C LEU A 132 -9.37 19.09 -12.21
N THR A 133 -8.97 19.86 -11.18
CA THR A 133 -7.78 20.71 -11.24
C THR A 133 -6.51 19.89 -11.43
N ARG A 134 -6.42 18.72 -10.77
CA ARG A 134 -5.30 17.79 -10.96
C ARG A 134 -5.26 17.25 -12.40
N ARG A 135 -6.39 16.80 -12.96
CA ARG A 135 -6.45 16.32 -14.35
C ARG A 135 -6.06 17.42 -15.34
N PHE A 136 -6.56 18.64 -15.13
CA PHE A 136 -6.17 19.80 -15.92
C PHE A 136 -4.67 20.09 -15.84
N ALA A 137 -4.07 20.00 -14.66
CA ALA A 137 -2.67 20.37 -14.43
C ALA A 137 -1.64 19.49 -15.17
N ARG A 138 -2.06 18.31 -15.65
CA ARG A 138 -1.29 17.40 -16.51
C ARG A 138 0.18 17.21 -16.10
N TRP A 139 0.46 17.01 -14.81
CA TRP A 139 1.83 16.94 -14.28
C TRP A 139 2.70 15.87 -14.96
N GLU A 140 2.07 14.77 -15.35
CA GLU A 140 2.69 13.66 -16.08
C GLU A 140 3.14 14.03 -17.52
N ASN A 141 2.78 15.22 -18.02
CA ASN A 141 3.24 15.81 -19.29
C ASN A 141 4.29 16.93 -19.11
N LEU A 142 4.72 17.22 -17.88
CA LEU A 142 5.72 18.27 -17.63
C LEU A 142 7.06 17.92 -18.29
N PRO A 143 7.78 18.90 -18.88
CA PRO A 143 9.02 18.66 -19.62
C PRO A 143 10.24 18.35 -18.72
N VAL A 144 10.01 17.88 -17.49
CA VAL A 144 11.02 17.65 -16.43
C VAL A 144 12.18 16.82 -16.96
N ILE A 145 11.90 15.66 -17.56
CA ILE A 145 12.93 14.75 -18.10
C ILE A 145 13.74 15.42 -19.22
N ARG A 146 13.09 16.17 -20.13
CA ARG A 146 13.79 16.91 -21.18
C ARG A 146 14.69 18.01 -20.60
N SER A 147 14.23 18.68 -19.54
CA SER A 147 15.03 19.70 -18.85
C SER A 147 16.24 19.09 -18.13
N TRP A 148 16.10 17.87 -17.60
CA TRP A 148 17.19 17.15 -16.93
C TRP A 148 18.37 16.90 -17.88
N HIS A 149 18.15 16.44 -19.12
CA HIS A 149 19.25 16.29 -20.09
C HIS A 149 20.06 17.59 -20.27
N SER A 150 19.37 18.72 -20.49
CA SER A 150 20.03 20.03 -20.67
C SER A 150 20.79 20.55 -19.44
N ALA A 151 20.56 19.95 -18.27
CA ALA A 151 21.26 20.24 -17.03
C ALA A 151 22.40 19.24 -16.74
N LEU A 152 22.25 17.97 -17.15
CA LEU A 152 23.35 16.99 -17.15
C LEU A 152 24.50 17.41 -18.07
N ASP A 153 24.20 17.99 -19.23
CA ASP A 153 25.22 18.46 -20.16
C ASP A 153 26.12 19.55 -19.54
N LYS A 154 25.59 20.31 -18.55
CA LYS A 154 26.31 21.34 -17.80
C LYS A 154 27.16 20.78 -16.65
N LEU A 155 26.91 19.53 -16.24
CA LEU A 155 27.70 18.81 -15.23
C LEU A 155 28.95 18.14 -15.82
N THR A 156 29.27 18.42 -17.09
CA THR A 156 30.54 18.01 -17.69
C THR A 156 31.73 18.64 -16.95
N PRO A 157 32.83 17.88 -16.72
CA PRO A 157 33.92 18.27 -15.81
C PRO A 157 34.62 19.58 -16.20
N ASN A 158 34.54 19.98 -17.47
CA ASN A 158 35.20 21.18 -17.98
C ASN A 158 34.60 22.51 -17.47
N ASN A 159 33.38 22.51 -16.94
CA ASN A 159 32.70 23.75 -16.53
C ASN A 159 32.68 24.02 -15.02
N HIS A 160 32.77 23.00 -14.17
CA HIS A 160 32.66 23.14 -12.70
C HIS A 160 33.73 22.30 -12.00
N GLN A 161 34.46 22.90 -11.04
CA GLN A 161 35.41 22.13 -10.21
C GLN A 161 34.67 20.99 -9.45
N PRO A 162 35.22 19.76 -9.43
CA PRO A 162 34.61 18.60 -8.76
C PRO A 162 34.76 18.66 -7.22
N GLN A 163 34.18 19.68 -6.60
CA GLN A 163 34.20 19.87 -5.14
C GLN A 163 33.21 19.00 -4.31
N PRO A 164 32.07 18.49 -4.80
CA PRO A 164 31.10 17.79 -3.94
C PRO A 164 31.50 16.36 -3.51
N LEU A 165 32.03 15.57 -4.44
CA LEU A 165 32.20 14.10 -4.27
C LEU A 165 33.44 13.71 -3.45
N THR A 166 34.47 14.53 -3.44
CA THR A 166 35.75 14.24 -2.77
C THR A 166 35.73 14.48 -1.26
N ARG A 167 34.67 15.10 -0.71
CA ARG A 167 34.58 15.48 0.71
C ARG A 167 33.73 14.55 1.58
N THR A 168 32.95 13.64 1.01
CA THR A 168 32.15 12.69 1.81
C THR A 168 33.03 11.55 2.32
N GLN A 169 33.33 11.59 3.62
CA GLN A 169 34.23 10.65 4.30
C GLN A 169 33.83 9.17 4.06
N SER A 170 32.53 8.86 4.05
CA SER A 170 31.98 7.53 3.74
C SER A 170 32.34 7.00 2.34
N PHE A 171 32.48 7.88 1.35
CA PHE A 171 32.91 7.51 -0.01
C PHE A 171 34.42 7.18 -0.02
N SER A 172 35.22 7.93 0.75
CA SER A 172 36.65 7.62 0.93
C SER A 172 36.89 6.28 1.63
N THR A 173 36.07 5.89 2.61
CA THR A 173 36.15 4.56 3.26
C THR A 173 35.87 3.43 2.26
N LEU A 174 34.84 3.56 1.42
CA LEU A 174 34.54 2.57 0.39
C LEU A 174 35.67 2.46 -0.64
N LEU A 175 36.24 3.58 -1.07
CA LEU A 175 37.40 3.57 -1.96
C LEU A 175 38.62 2.95 -1.29
N HIS A 176 38.95 3.33 -0.05
CA HIS A 176 40.08 2.77 0.71
C HIS A 176 40.00 1.25 0.91
N LEU A 177 38.79 0.69 1.05
CA LEU A 177 38.56 -0.76 1.10
C LEU A 177 39.01 -1.47 -0.19
N VAL A 178 38.84 -0.84 -1.37
CA VAL A 178 39.37 -1.39 -2.63
C VAL A 178 40.85 -1.00 -2.84
N SER A 179 41.22 0.24 -2.47
CA SER A 179 42.41 0.93 -2.96
C SER A 179 43.46 1.19 -1.86
N ARG A 180 44.10 0.13 -1.37
CA ARG A 180 45.29 0.24 -0.50
C ARG A 180 46.62 0.28 -1.27
N THR A 181 46.60 0.10 -2.60
CA THR A 181 47.79 -0.12 -3.44
C THR A 181 47.85 0.72 -4.73
N GLN A 182 46.84 1.54 -5.02
CA GLN A 182 46.78 2.37 -6.21
C GLN A 182 45.92 3.60 -5.94
N GLU A 183 46.41 4.78 -6.31
CA GLU A 183 45.57 5.99 -6.37
C GLU A 183 44.50 5.76 -7.45
N TRP A 184 43.23 5.79 -7.05
CA TRP A 184 42.13 5.77 -8.01
C TRP A 184 42.05 7.13 -8.68
N ASP A 185 41.88 7.12 -10.00
CA ASP A 185 41.54 8.34 -10.74
C ASP A 185 40.09 8.70 -10.38
N ILE A 186 39.95 9.63 -9.42
CA ILE A 186 38.65 10.09 -8.93
C ILE A 186 37.90 10.83 -10.05
N ASP A 187 38.61 11.50 -10.96
CA ASP A 187 38.01 12.21 -12.09
C ASP A 187 37.42 11.20 -13.09
N GLN A 188 38.10 10.06 -13.32
CA GLN A 188 37.56 8.94 -14.11
C GLN A 188 36.36 8.28 -13.43
N LEU A 189 36.41 7.98 -12.12
CA LEU A 189 35.25 7.44 -11.40
C LEU A 189 34.06 8.43 -11.44
N TYR A 190 34.33 9.73 -11.42
CA TYR A 190 33.29 10.74 -11.60
C TYR A 190 32.72 10.74 -13.02
N GLN A 191 33.55 10.55 -14.07
CA GLN A 191 33.03 10.38 -15.43
C GLN A 191 32.14 9.15 -15.55
N ASP A 192 32.58 7.99 -15.03
CA ASP A 192 31.80 6.75 -15.02
C ASP A 192 30.45 6.94 -14.31
N PHE A 193 30.43 7.66 -13.18
CA PHE A 193 29.20 8.03 -12.47
C PHE A 193 28.29 8.91 -13.31
N VAL A 194 28.83 9.95 -13.96
CA VAL A 194 28.04 10.87 -14.80
C VAL A 194 27.46 10.13 -16.01
N GLU A 195 28.21 9.23 -16.65
CA GLU A 195 27.73 8.46 -17.79
C GLU A 195 26.70 7.38 -17.40
N GLU A 196 26.91 6.64 -16.30
CA GLU A 196 25.89 5.71 -15.78
C GLU A 196 24.62 6.45 -15.33
N PHE A 197 24.75 7.62 -14.72
CA PHE A 197 23.61 8.44 -14.33
C PHE A 197 22.85 8.99 -15.55
N LYS A 198 23.55 9.46 -16.59
CA LYS A 198 22.94 9.80 -17.89
C LYS A 198 22.21 8.60 -18.48
N ARG A 199 22.83 7.41 -18.47
CA ARG A 199 22.24 6.17 -19.02
C ARG A 199 20.95 5.78 -18.28
N LEU A 200 20.92 5.86 -16.95
CA LEU A 200 19.71 5.63 -16.16
C LEU A 200 18.65 6.72 -16.38
N LEU A 201 19.05 7.98 -16.56
CA LEU A 201 18.13 9.09 -16.85
C LEU A 201 17.54 9.06 -18.27
N LEU A 202 18.24 8.43 -19.21
CA LEU A 202 17.79 8.18 -20.58
C LEU A 202 16.91 6.92 -20.71
N ASP A 203 16.74 6.14 -19.63
CA ASP A 203 15.97 4.90 -19.67
C ASP A 203 14.46 5.15 -19.92
N PRO A 204 13.85 4.51 -20.94
CA PRO A 204 12.40 4.68 -21.21
C PRO A 204 11.50 4.21 -20.06
N GLY A 205 11.95 3.22 -19.29
CA GLY A 205 11.29 2.73 -18.07
C GLY A 205 11.31 3.77 -16.96
N LEU A 206 12.38 4.57 -16.82
CA LEU A 206 12.37 5.73 -15.93
C LEU A 206 11.32 6.76 -16.36
N SER A 207 11.23 7.11 -17.65
CA SER A 207 10.21 8.08 -18.10
C SER A 207 8.80 7.61 -17.77
N THR A 208 8.55 6.30 -17.89
CA THR A 208 7.28 5.67 -17.52
C THR A 208 7.08 5.69 -16.00
N SER A 209 8.13 5.45 -15.21
CA SER A 209 8.09 5.48 -13.75
C SER A 209 7.81 6.88 -13.19
N VAL A 210 8.51 7.92 -13.69
CA VAL A 210 8.23 9.33 -13.38
C VAL A 210 6.80 9.67 -13.74
N ARG A 211 6.35 9.30 -14.95
CA ARG A 211 4.96 9.53 -15.39
C ARG A 211 3.97 8.89 -14.43
N ASN A 212 4.18 7.64 -14.03
CA ASN A 212 3.30 6.91 -13.12
C ASN A 212 3.27 7.52 -11.71
N ILE A 213 4.42 7.94 -11.16
CA ILE A 213 4.54 8.63 -9.88
C ILE A 213 3.77 9.96 -9.91
N LEU A 214 4.05 10.82 -10.90
CA LEU A 214 3.36 12.10 -11.05
C LEU A 214 1.86 11.90 -11.28
N TYR A 215 1.48 10.89 -12.07
CA TYR A 215 0.08 10.55 -12.34
C TYR A 215 -0.65 10.01 -11.10
N SER A 216 0.03 9.32 -10.18
CA SER A 216 -0.58 8.83 -8.93
C SER A 216 -0.82 9.89 -7.87
N GLU A 217 -0.05 10.98 -7.87
CA GLU A 217 -0.21 12.03 -6.85
C GLU A 217 -1.33 13.01 -7.19
N LEU A 218 -2.23 13.22 -6.23
CA LEU A 218 -3.30 14.23 -6.31
C LEU A 218 -2.80 15.63 -5.91
N TRP A 219 -1.88 15.71 -4.95
CA TRP A 219 -1.52 16.94 -4.25
C TRP A 219 -0.15 17.47 -4.65
N TYR A 220 -0.06 18.72 -5.11
CA TYR A 220 1.18 19.35 -5.58
C TYR A 220 2.24 19.39 -4.48
N THR A 221 1.82 19.63 -3.24
CA THR A 221 2.68 19.64 -2.05
C THR A 221 3.28 18.28 -1.72
N GLN A 222 2.85 17.20 -2.38
CA GLN A 222 3.38 15.85 -2.20
C GLN A 222 4.26 15.39 -3.37
N LEU A 223 4.46 16.21 -4.41
CA LEU A 223 5.30 15.85 -5.57
C LEU A 223 6.81 15.82 -5.26
N ASP A 224 7.25 16.57 -4.24
CA ASP A 224 8.68 16.76 -3.97
C ASP A 224 9.30 15.48 -3.42
N LEU A 225 8.60 14.84 -2.47
CA LEU A 225 9.06 13.64 -1.80
C LEU A 225 9.29 12.43 -2.74
N PRO A 226 8.35 11.99 -3.61
CA PRO A 226 8.59 10.83 -4.46
C PRO A 226 9.58 11.14 -5.58
N MET A 227 9.68 12.39 -6.05
CA MET A 227 10.70 12.79 -7.02
C MET A 227 12.10 12.84 -6.38
N HIS A 228 12.21 13.32 -5.13
CA HIS A 228 13.42 13.30 -4.30
C HIS A 228 13.89 11.86 -4.07
N LEU A 229 12.99 10.97 -3.62
CA LEU A 229 13.29 9.56 -3.39
C LEU A 229 13.66 8.80 -4.68
N LEU A 230 13.01 9.11 -5.81
CA LEU A 230 13.35 8.53 -7.12
C LEU A 230 14.74 8.97 -7.56
N LEU A 231 15.04 10.26 -7.45
CA LEU A 231 16.37 10.79 -7.73
C LEU A 231 17.42 10.14 -6.82
N GLU A 232 17.15 10.01 -5.51
CA GLU A 232 18.09 9.39 -4.57
C GLU A 232 18.39 7.94 -4.98
N SER A 233 17.36 7.19 -5.39
CA SER A 233 17.51 5.84 -5.93
C SER A 233 18.37 5.81 -7.20
N LEU A 234 18.17 6.73 -8.13
CA LEU A 234 18.94 6.79 -9.39
C LEU A 234 20.41 7.18 -9.16
N VAL A 235 20.66 8.15 -8.27
CA VAL A 235 22.02 8.56 -7.89
C VAL A 235 22.75 7.40 -7.21
N LYS A 236 22.08 6.73 -6.27
CA LYS A 236 22.59 5.53 -5.60
C LYS A 236 22.92 4.43 -6.62
N GLU A 237 22.00 4.11 -7.53
CA GLU A 237 22.21 3.07 -8.54
C GLU A 237 23.36 3.42 -9.49
N ALA A 238 23.40 4.62 -10.06
CA ALA A 238 24.48 5.08 -10.92
C ALA A 238 25.84 5.03 -10.23
N MET A 239 25.91 5.47 -8.96
CA MET A 239 27.17 5.49 -8.22
C MET A 239 27.67 4.07 -7.93
N ILE A 240 26.79 3.12 -7.61
CA ILE A 240 27.19 1.73 -7.43
C ILE A 240 27.61 1.10 -8.77
N LEU A 241 26.93 1.40 -9.87
CA LEU A 241 27.32 0.91 -11.21
C LEU A 241 28.70 1.43 -11.62
N ALA A 242 28.99 2.72 -11.41
CA ALA A 242 30.30 3.31 -11.68
C ALA A 242 31.41 2.68 -10.83
N ILE A 243 31.19 2.51 -9.52
CA ILE A 243 32.14 1.79 -8.66
C ILE A 243 32.34 0.35 -9.17
N CYS A 244 31.27 -0.36 -9.53
CA CYS A 244 31.37 -1.71 -10.09
C CYS A 244 32.18 -1.75 -11.40
N THR A 245 32.04 -0.76 -12.28
CA THR A 245 32.83 -0.64 -13.52
C THR A 245 34.31 -0.45 -13.22
N GLN A 246 34.66 0.47 -12.31
CA GLN A 246 36.04 0.68 -11.88
C GLN A 246 36.64 -0.54 -11.17
N ILE A 247 35.90 -1.23 -10.30
CA ILE A 247 36.38 -2.48 -9.69
C ILE A 247 36.65 -3.55 -10.75
N ARG A 248 35.76 -3.72 -11.75
CA ARG A 248 36.00 -4.68 -12.85
C ARG A 248 37.25 -4.30 -13.67
N ALA A 249 37.45 -3.03 -13.99
CA ALA A 249 38.65 -2.56 -14.68
C ALA A 249 39.93 -2.83 -13.85
N PHE A 250 39.87 -2.61 -12.53
CA PHE A 250 40.96 -2.93 -11.60
C PHE A 250 41.25 -4.45 -11.56
N ILE A 251 40.23 -5.31 -11.47
CA ILE A 251 40.39 -6.78 -11.52
C ILE A 251 41.03 -7.23 -12.84
N VAL A 252 40.64 -6.64 -13.97
CA VAL A 252 41.17 -7.03 -15.29
C VAL A 252 42.63 -6.57 -15.49
N THR A 253 42.99 -5.41 -14.95
CA THR A 253 44.36 -4.85 -15.07
C THR A 253 45.35 -5.40 -14.05
N ARG A 254 44.88 -6.00 -12.95
CA ARG A 254 45.72 -6.64 -11.93
C ARG A 254 45.74 -8.16 -12.10
N HIS A 255 46.94 -8.73 -12.24
CA HIS A 255 47.13 -10.17 -12.38
C HIS A 255 47.42 -10.91 -11.06
N ASP A 256 47.44 -10.21 -9.92
CA ASP A 256 47.56 -10.85 -8.61
C ASP A 256 46.20 -11.38 -8.12
N SER A 257 46.22 -12.60 -7.60
CA SER A 257 45.01 -13.30 -7.12
C SER A 257 44.33 -12.60 -5.95
N GLU A 258 45.07 -11.83 -5.15
CA GLU A 258 44.53 -11.07 -4.02
C GLU A 258 43.65 -9.90 -4.50
N SER A 259 44.12 -9.09 -5.46
CA SER A 259 43.33 -8.00 -6.05
C SER A 259 42.08 -8.52 -6.77
N HIS A 260 42.20 -9.63 -7.50
CA HIS A 260 41.04 -10.28 -8.12
C HIS A 260 40.02 -10.77 -7.08
N PHE A 261 40.49 -11.37 -5.98
CA PHE A 261 39.61 -11.81 -4.89
C PHE A 261 38.91 -10.64 -4.18
N ARG A 262 39.67 -9.60 -3.79
CA ARG A 262 39.12 -8.38 -3.16
C ARG A 262 38.04 -7.73 -4.02
N GLY A 263 38.34 -7.53 -5.29
CA GLY A 263 37.38 -6.95 -6.23
C GLY A 263 36.12 -7.80 -6.39
N ALA A 264 36.24 -9.13 -6.43
CA ALA A 264 35.10 -10.03 -6.53
C ALA A 264 34.17 -9.96 -5.31
N VAL A 265 34.72 -9.88 -4.08
CA VAL A 265 33.90 -9.76 -2.85
C VAL A 265 33.18 -8.41 -2.80
N ILE A 266 33.88 -7.31 -3.10
CA ILE A 266 33.27 -5.97 -3.09
C ILE A 266 32.23 -5.85 -4.20
N LEU A 267 32.46 -6.44 -5.39
CA LEU A 267 31.43 -6.56 -6.43
C LEU A 267 30.23 -7.37 -5.97
N ALA A 268 30.41 -8.51 -5.27
CA ALA A 268 29.30 -9.31 -4.75
C ALA A 268 28.48 -8.54 -3.71
N TRP A 269 29.15 -7.77 -2.84
CA TRP A 269 28.49 -6.90 -1.84
C TRP A 269 27.73 -5.74 -2.47
N LEU A 270 28.36 -5.00 -3.39
CA LEU A 270 27.71 -3.94 -4.17
C LEU A 270 26.54 -4.48 -5.00
N HIS A 271 26.70 -5.67 -5.59
CA HIS A 271 25.61 -6.37 -6.26
C HIS A 271 24.49 -6.80 -5.30
N ARG A 272 24.75 -7.15 -4.03
CA ARG A 272 23.67 -7.31 -3.03
C ARG A 272 22.98 -5.98 -2.72
N PHE A 273 23.70 -4.85 -2.73
CA PHE A 273 23.12 -3.52 -2.57
C PHE A 273 22.31 -3.00 -3.76
N THR A 274 22.56 -3.46 -5.00
CA THR A 274 21.78 -3.11 -6.21
C THR A 274 20.76 -4.17 -6.65
N ASN A 275 21.04 -5.45 -6.39
CA ASN A 275 20.18 -6.58 -6.75
C ASN A 275 19.35 -7.09 -5.57
N GLY A 276 19.52 -6.53 -4.37
CA GLY A 276 18.46 -6.51 -3.37
C GLY A 276 17.16 -6.07 -4.07
N PRO A 277 16.05 -6.81 -3.91
CA PRO A 277 15.19 -7.15 -5.04
C PRO A 277 14.82 -5.95 -5.91
N LYS A 278 15.03 -6.03 -7.23
CA LYS A 278 14.68 -4.95 -8.18
C LYS A 278 13.18 -4.56 -8.17
N ARG A 279 12.34 -5.35 -7.47
CA ARG A 279 10.92 -5.05 -7.14
C ARG A 279 10.75 -4.04 -5.99
N HIS A 280 11.80 -3.71 -5.24
CA HIS A 280 11.70 -2.88 -4.04
C HIS A 280 11.71 -1.37 -4.29
N SER A 281 12.14 -0.85 -5.45
CA SER A 281 12.10 0.61 -5.65
C SER A 281 10.68 1.18 -5.55
N GLN A 282 9.67 0.55 -6.17
CA GLN A 282 8.26 0.95 -6.02
C GLN A 282 7.68 0.64 -4.64
N ALA A 283 7.88 -0.57 -4.10
CA ALA A 283 7.33 -0.95 -2.80
C ALA A 283 7.93 -0.15 -1.63
N GLN A 284 9.24 0.13 -1.68
CA GLN A 284 9.95 0.94 -0.69
C GLN A 284 9.62 2.43 -0.87
N MET A 285 9.42 2.92 -2.11
CA MET A 285 8.85 4.25 -2.36
C MET A 285 7.46 4.39 -1.73
N ALA A 286 6.55 3.44 -1.95
CA ALA A 286 5.21 3.47 -1.38
C ALA A 286 5.22 3.46 0.16
N ARG A 287 6.10 2.65 0.78
CA ARG A 287 6.30 2.63 2.24
C ARG A 287 6.91 3.94 2.76
N LEU A 288 7.98 4.44 2.14
CA LEU A 288 8.63 5.70 2.52
C LEU A 288 7.70 6.90 2.36
N MET A 289 6.87 6.90 1.31
CA MET A 289 5.81 7.89 1.11
C MET A 289 4.78 7.84 2.25
N HIS A 290 4.35 6.66 2.68
CA HIS A 290 3.43 6.52 3.81
C HIS A 290 4.04 7.00 5.13
N THR A 291 5.28 6.59 5.45
CA THR A 291 5.96 6.98 6.70
C THR A 291 6.35 8.46 6.73
N SER A 292 6.91 8.99 5.64
CA SER A 292 7.38 10.39 5.58
C SER A 292 6.23 11.42 5.49
N ARG A 293 5.04 11.03 4.99
CA ARG A 293 3.80 11.83 5.07
C ARG A 293 3.46 12.25 6.51
N GLN A 294 3.87 11.48 7.53
CA GLN A 294 3.67 11.82 8.94
C GLN A 294 4.73 12.81 9.48
N THR A 295 5.98 12.78 8.97
CA THR A 295 7.11 13.53 9.55
C THR A 295 7.29 14.92 8.94
N TYR A 296 6.94 15.12 7.65
CA TYR A 296 7.30 16.34 6.91
C TYR A 296 6.21 17.44 6.95
N ARG A 297 5.99 18.06 8.13
CA ARG A 297 5.14 19.27 8.27
C ARG A 297 5.73 20.32 9.21
N SER A 298 6.90 20.85 8.88
CA SER A 298 7.47 22.05 9.52
C SER A 298 8.50 22.75 8.62
N PHE A 299 8.05 23.63 7.70
CA PHE A 299 8.77 24.83 7.27
C PHE A 299 7.83 25.78 6.52
N ASN A 300 7.95 27.08 6.75
CA ASN A 300 7.00 28.09 6.28
C ASN A 300 7.75 29.32 5.74
N LYS A 301 7.65 29.61 4.42
CA LYS A 301 7.66 30.98 3.84
C LYS A 301 7.37 30.96 2.31
N PRO A 302 6.78 32.02 1.72
CA PRO A 302 6.15 31.96 0.38
C PRO A 302 6.92 32.71 -0.74
N ARG A 303 6.61 32.39 -2.02
CA ARG A 303 6.48 33.26 -3.26
C ARG A 303 6.76 32.47 -4.58
N LEU A 304 6.25 32.75 -5.80
CA LEU A 304 5.07 33.49 -6.36
C LEU A 304 5.16 33.50 -7.93
N VAL A 305 4.22 33.06 -8.79
CA VAL A 305 3.12 32.04 -8.77
C VAL A 305 2.52 31.89 -10.21
N HIS A 306 1.90 30.74 -10.57
CA HIS A 306 1.21 30.45 -11.87
C HIS A 306 -0.28 30.82 -11.75
N GLU A 307 -1.04 30.95 -12.85
CA GLU A 307 -2.23 31.82 -12.80
C GLU A 307 -3.54 31.24 -13.39
N PHE A 308 -4.57 31.05 -12.54
CA PHE A 308 -5.98 30.74 -12.86
C PHE A 308 -6.93 31.72 -12.16
N ASP A 309 -7.99 32.18 -12.82
CA ASP A 309 -8.98 33.12 -12.24
C ASP A 309 -9.76 32.48 -11.09
N TYR A 310 -9.45 32.87 -9.85
CA TYR A 310 -10.08 32.39 -8.62
C TYR A 310 -10.50 33.58 -7.74
N HIS A 311 -11.73 33.55 -7.25
CA HIS A 311 -12.24 34.56 -6.32
C HIS A 311 -12.66 33.93 -4.97
N PRO A 312 -12.07 34.36 -3.84
CA PRO A 312 -12.59 34.04 -2.52
C PRO A 312 -13.72 35.02 -2.10
N PRO A 313 -14.73 34.58 -1.34
CA PRO A 313 -15.70 35.49 -0.74
C PRO A 313 -15.07 36.33 0.38
N ASN A 314 -15.41 37.62 0.43
CA ASN A 314 -14.86 38.62 1.37
C ASN A 314 -15.26 38.43 2.87
N SER A 315 -15.98 37.36 3.23
CA SER A 315 -16.70 37.22 4.51
C SER A 315 -16.06 36.27 5.54
N LEU A 316 -14.89 35.68 5.26
CA LEU A 316 -14.29 34.62 6.08
C LEU A 316 -12.82 34.86 6.49
N CYS A 317 -12.51 36.05 7.00
CA CYS A 317 -11.28 36.31 7.76
C CYS A 317 -11.52 37.38 8.83
N ASN A 318 -11.82 36.95 10.06
CA ASN A 318 -11.41 37.54 11.35
C ASN A 318 -12.20 36.85 12.49
N PRO A 319 -11.76 35.69 13.00
CA PRO A 319 -12.08 35.36 14.38
C PRO A 319 -11.47 36.46 15.27
N GLU A 320 -12.24 36.98 16.25
CA GLU A 320 -11.68 37.94 17.20
C GLU A 320 -10.46 37.31 17.89
N PRO A 321 -9.29 37.98 17.90
CA PRO A 321 -8.09 37.41 18.49
C PRO A 321 -8.30 37.21 20.00
N LEU A 322 -8.03 35.99 20.48
CA LEU A 322 -7.97 35.69 21.90
C LEU A 322 -7.12 36.74 22.61
N THR A 323 -7.68 37.34 23.65
CA THR A 323 -6.97 38.36 24.44
C THR A 323 -5.70 37.76 25.03
N LEU A 324 -4.68 38.60 25.23
CA LEU A 324 -3.39 38.18 25.82
C LEU A 324 -3.59 37.42 27.15
N THR A 325 -4.60 37.85 27.92
CA THR A 325 -5.03 37.25 29.18
C THR A 325 -5.53 35.81 29.02
N GLN A 326 -6.33 35.53 27.98
CA GLN A 326 -6.83 34.17 27.69
C GLN A 326 -5.69 33.24 27.27
N TRP A 327 -4.75 33.73 26.44
CA TRP A 327 -3.53 33.00 26.11
C TRP A 327 -2.70 32.66 27.36
N TRP A 328 -2.56 33.61 28.29
CA TRP A 328 -1.77 33.40 29.50
C TRP A 328 -2.41 32.39 30.46
N ILE A 329 -3.73 32.40 30.60
CA ILE A 329 -4.47 31.39 31.39
C ILE A 329 -4.26 29.98 30.80
N ILE A 330 -4.34 29.83 29.48
CA ILE A 330 -4.15 28.53 28.80
C ILE A 330 -2.72 28.01 29.00
N ILE A 331 -1.71 28.87 28.85
CA ILE A 331 -0.29 28.51 29.04
C ILE A 331 -0.04 28.10 30.50
N CYS A 332 -0.52 28.88 31.48
CA CYS A 332 -0.38 28.56 32.89
C CYS A 332 -1.08 27.25 33.28
N ALA A 333 -2.28 26.99 32.75
CA ALA A 333 -3.00 25.74 32.97
C ALA A 333 -2.24 24.53 32.38
N TRP A 334 -1.69 24.66 31.17
CA TRP A 334 -0.93 23.61 30.50
C TRP A 334 0.39 23.28 31.21
N VAL A 335 1.16 24.30 31.63
CA VAL A 335 2.39 24.14 32.40
C VAL A 335 2.12 23.51 33.78
N ASN A 336 1.04 23.91 34.46
CA ASN A 336 0.65 23.30 35.72
C ASN A 336 0.20 21.84 35.55
N LEU A 337 -0.52 21.51 34.47
CA LEU A 337 -0.92 20.14 34.17
C LEU A 337 0.28 19.24 33.90
N GLN A 338 1.25 19.68 33.08
CA GLN A 338 2.47 18.89 32.83
C GLN A 338 3.30 18.70 34.11
N ASN A 339 3.46 19.75 34.93
CA ASN A 339 4.15 19.63 36.22
C ASN A 339 3.43 18.69 37.20
N ALA A 340 2.10 18.72 37.25
CA ALA A 340 1.31 17.79 38.07
C ALA A 340 1.47 16.34 37.60
N LEU A 341 1.45 16.11 36.28
CA LEU A 341 1.57 14.78 35.68
C LEU A 341 2.99 14.21 35.85
N LEU A 342 4.04 15.04 35.73
CA LEU A 342 5.42 14.65 36.03
C LEU A 342 5.62 14.32 37.52
N ARG A 343 5.04 15.11 38.43
CA ARG A 343 5.06 14.82 39.88
C ARG A 343 4.30 13.54 40.21
N PHE A 344 3.15 13.31 39.58
CA PHE A 344 2.39 12.07 39.73
C PHE A 344 3.18 10.85 39.27
N LEU A 345 3.84 10.92 38.11
CA LEU A 345 4.72 9.85 37.61
C LEU A 345 5.92 9.61 38.54
N LEU A 346 6.53 10.66 39.10
CA LEU A 346 7.62 10.53 40.07
C LEU A 346 7.15 9.85 41.36
N VAL A 347 6.00 10.26 41.90
CA VAL A 347 5.40 9.66 43.10
C VAL A 347 5.00 8.20 42.84
N ALA A 348 4.40 7.91 41.69
CA ALA A 348 4.07 6.54 41.28
C ALA A 348 5.34 5.67 41.17
N HIS A 349 6.42 6.20 40.60
CA HIS A 349 7.72 5.51 40.51
C HIS A 349 8.32 5.22 41.90
N ILE A 350 8.24 6.17 42.84
CA ILE A 350 8.72 5.98 44.22
C ILE A 350 7.87 4.94 44.96
N ILE A 351 6.54 5.03 44.87
CA ILE A 351 5.62 4.08 45.53
C ILE A 351 5.82 2.67 44.97
N LEU A 352 5.82 2.51 43.65
CA LEU A 352 5.98 1.21 43.01
C LEU A 352 7.38 0.62 43.25
N GLY A 353 8.42 1.46 43.27
CA GLY A 353 9.78 1.06 43.68
C GLY A 353 9.85 0.54 45.13
N ALA A 354 9.08 1.13 46.06
CA ALA A 354 9.00 0.64 47.44
C ALA A 354 8.31 -0.74 47.56
N TYR A 355 7.47 -1.11 46.59
CA TYR A 355 6.90 -2.45 46.45
C TYR A 355 7.74 -3.40 45.56
N GLY A 356 8.97 -3.02 45.21
CA GLY A 356 9.85 -3.82 44.34
C GLY A 356 9.50 -3.79 42.85
N ILE A 357 8.52 -2.99 42.44
CA ILE A 357 8.07 -2.85 41.05
C ILE A 357 8.92 -1.77 40.37
N VAL A 358 9.96 -2.22 39.66
CA VAL A 358 10.86 -1.34 38.91
C VAL A 358 10.20 -0.91 37.59
N LEU A 359 9.47 0.21 37.61
CA LEU A 359 8.81 0.79 36.42
C LEU A 359 9.76 1.17 35.27
N ILE A 360 11.05 1.34 35.55
CA ILE A 360 12.08 1.63 34.55
C ILE A 360 13.19 0.59 34.75
N THR A 361 13.00 -0.60 34.17
CA THR A 361 14.02 -1.64 34.20
C THR A 361 15.28 -1.15 33.47
N LYS A 362 16.35 -0.94 34.22
CA LYS A 362 17.68 -0.62 33.65
C LYS A 362 18.31 -1.81 32.90
N GLY A 363 17.59 -2.93 32.81
CA GLY A 363 17.81 -3.98 31.84
C GLY A 363 17.15 -3.61 30.53
N SER A 364 17.89 -2.91 29.66
CA SER A 364 17.65 -2.99 28.23
C SER A 364 17.51 -4.48 27.86
N PRO A 365 16.49 -4.92 27.10
CA PRO A 365 16.66 -6.17 26.34
C PRO A 365 17.97 -6.03 25.55
N LYS A 366 18.65 -7.14 25.23
CA LYS A 366 19.86 -7.11 24.39
C LYS A 366 19.48 -6.67 22.97
N SER A 367 19.23 -5.37 22.81
CA SER A 367 19.12 -4.69 21.53
C SER A 367 20.44 -4.96 20.83
N GLU A 368 20.36 -5.62 19.69
CA GLU A 368 21.49 -5.70 18.75
C GLU A 368 21.92 -4.25 18.53
N SER A 369 23.12 -3.91 19.01
CA SER A 369 23.56 -2.51 19.08
C SER A 369 23.53 -1.92 17.69
N CYS A 370 22.78 -0.83 17.49
CA CYS A 370 22.73 -0.18 16.19
C CYS A 370 24.15 0.22 15.76
N VAL A 371 24.62 -0.32 14.65
CA VAL A 371 25.97 -0.08 14.13
C VAL A 371 25.95 0.99 13.04
N VAL A 372 26.99 1.81 13.02
CA VAL A 372 27.26 2.72 11.91
C VAL A 372 28.01 1.94 10.84
N VAL A 373 27.46 1.89 9.62
CA VAL A 373 28.00 1.08 8.52
C VAL A 373 29.45 1.45 8.22
N GLU A 374 29.77 2.74 8.17
CA GLU A 374 31.12 3.26 7.98
C GLU A 374 32.11 2.72 9.03
N LYS A 375 31.70 2.68 10.31
CA LYS A 375 32.57 2.24 11.40
C LYS A 375 32.81 0.73 11.42
N GLU A 376 31.85 -0.07 10.93
CA GLU A 376 32.06 -1.51 10.72
C GLU A 376 32.89 -1.79 9.46
N LEU A 377 32.70 -1.01 8.38
CA LEU A 377 33.55 -1.06 7.20
C LEU A 377 35.01 -0.65 7.51
N ASP A 378 35.21 0.40 8.31
CA ASP A 378 36.52 0.82 8.80
C ASP A 378 37.16 -0.24 9.71
N LYS A 379 36.37 -0.95 10.54
CA LYS A 379 36.86 -2.10 11.33
C LYS A 379 37.30 -3.25 10.43
N ILE A 380 36.51 -3.61 9.42
CA ILE A 380 36.84 -4.66 8.44
C ILE A 380 38.12 -4.27 7.66
N ALA A 381 38.25 -3.00 7.26
CA ALA A 381 39.46 -2.48 6.64
C ALA A 381 40.68 -2.50 7.57
N SER A 382 40.49 -2.17 8.85
CA SER A 382 41.55 -2.08 9.85
C SER A 382 42.00 -3.44 10.39
N SER A 383 41.13 -4.44 10.42
CA SER A 383 41.47 -5.83 10.79
C SER A 383 42.30 -6.53 9.71
N TRP A 384 42.36 -5.97 8.49
CA TRP A 384 43.14 -6.52 7.38
C TRP A 384 44.65 -6.33 7.58
N ASN A 385 45.35 -7.40 7.93
CA ASN A 385 46.82 -7.46 7.93
C ASN A 385 47.34 -8.00 6.57
N PRO A 386 48.14 -7.23 5.79
CA PRO A 386 48.72 -7.70 4.53
C PRO A 386 49.65 -8.92 4.69
N GLN A 387 50.22 -9.16 5.88
CA GLN A 387 51.10 -10.29 6.15
C GLN A 387 50.32 -11.57 6.52
N GLN A 388 49.02 -11.44 6.79
CA GLN A 388 48.15 -12.53 7.22
C GLN A 388 46.73 -12.20 6.72
N PRO A 389 46.46 -12.34 5.41
CA PRO A 389 45.19 -11.92 4.82
C PRO A 389 44.03 -12.70 5.45
N LEU A 390 42.93 -11.97 5.73
CA LEU A 390 41.67 -12.54 6.18
C LEU A 390 41.24 -13.64 5.22
N GLY A 391 40.79 -14.78 5.78
CA GLY A 391 40.30 -15.87 4.96
C GLY A 391 39.09 -15.42 4.13
N ALA A 392 38.97 -15.90 2.89
CA ALA A 392 37.88 -15.50 1.99
C ALA A 392 36.49 -15.64 2.63
N GLN A 393 36.30 -16.73 3.39
CA GLN A 393 35.10 -17.06 4.13
C GLN A 393 34.84 -16.13 5.35
N GLU A 394 35.89 -15.61 5.97
CA GLU A 394 35.80 -14.70 7.12
C GLU A 394 35.33 -13.31 6.67
N LEU A 395 35.87 -12.82 5.55
CA LEU A 395 35.41 -11.57 4.94
C LEU A 395 33.95 -11.66 4.47
N ASP A 396 33.56 -12.75 3.80
CA ASP A 396 32.16 -12.97 3.40
C ASP A 396 31.23 -13.05 4.63
N THR A 397 31.66 -13.70 5.71
CA THR A 397 30.90 -13.78 6.97
C THR A 397 30.70 -12.39 7.61
N LEU A 398 31.76 -11.59 7.75
CA LEU A 398 31.68 -10.22 8.31
C LEU A 398 30.77 -9.32 7.46
N THR A 399 30.86 -9.46 6.14
CA THR A 399 30.08 -8.69 5.18
C THR A 399 28.59 -9.08 5.21
N GLU A 400 28.30 -10.37 5.33
CA GLU A 400 26.95 -10.93 5.46
C GLU A 400 26.31 -10.58 6.82
N GLU A 401 27.08 -10.54 7.92
CA GLU A 401 26.60 -10.05 9.21
C GLU A 401 26.21 -8.57 9.16
N LEU A 402 27.03 -7.73 8.51
CA LEU A 402 26.73 -6.32 8.32
C LEU A 402 25.47 -6.12 7.46
N PHE A 403 25.30 -6.93 6.40
CA PHE A 403 24.11 -6.92 5.56
C PHE A 403 22.86 -7.32 6.35
N LYS A 404 22.92 -8.40 7.15
CA LYS A 404 21.82 -8.81 8.05
C LYS A 404 21.44 -7.74 9.07
N LYS A 405 22.40 -7.00 9.61
CA LYS A 405 22.12 -5.84 10.50
C LYS A 405 21.42 -4.72 9.72
N TYR A 406 21.86 -4.44 8.49
CA TYR A 406 21.23 -3.44 7.63
C TYR A 406 19.77 -3.80 7.26
N GLU A 407 19.50 -5.05 6.85
CA GLU A 407 18.14 -5.53 6.56
C GLU A 407 17.21 -5.50 7.78
N LYS A 408 17.75 -5.75 8.99
CA LYS A 408 17.03 -5.62 10.26
C LYS A 408 16.77 -4.17 10.68
N GLY A 409 17.33 -3.17 9.99
CA GLY A 409 17.33 -1.77 10.43
C GLY A 409 18.23 -1.49 11.64
N THR A 410 19.13 -2.41 12.00
CA THR A 410 20.13 -2.26 13.07
C THR A 410 21.51 -1.85 12.56
N ALA A 411 21.66 -1.56 11.26
CA ALA A 411 22.80 -0.81 10.72
C ALA A 411 22.31 0.39 9.90
N PHE A 412 22.97 1.54 10.06
CA PHE A 412 22.66 2.76 9.32
C PHE A 412 23.94 3.47 8.87
N TRP A 413 23.85 4.23 7.78
CA TRP A 413 24.91 5.15 7.37
C TRP A 413 24.82 6.43 8.19
N GLU A 414 25.94 6.89 8.75
CA GLU A 414 26.02 8.19 9.43
C GLU A 414 25.99 9.34 8.41
N ILE A 415 26.58 9.13 7.22
CA ILE A 415 26.42 9.96 6.02
C ILE A 415 26.32 8.99 4.83
N LYS A 416 25.25 9.02 4.04
CA LYS A 416 25.13 8.07 2.92
C LYS A 416 26.22 8.38 1.88
N PRO A 417 26.91 7.37 1.32
CA PRO A 417 27.98 7.59 0.35
C PRO A 417 27.59 8.47 -0.85
N TRP A 418 26.31 8.44 -1.24
CA TRP A 418 25.74 9.20 -2.35
C TRP A 418 25.15 10.57 -1.98
N ASP A 419 25.07 10.96 -0.70
CA ASP A 419 24.41 12.23 -0.29
C ASP A 419 25.06 13.46 -0.94
N GLY A 420 26.39 13.49 -1.08
CA GLY A 420 27.12 14.59 -1.72
C GLY A 420 26.84 14.71 -3.23
N ALA A 421 26.73 13.57 -3.94
CA ALA A 421 26.32 13.54 -5.34
C ALA A 421 24.84 13.95 -5.50
N PHE A 422 24.00 13.44 -4.60
CA PHE A 422 22.58 13.72 -4.55
C PHE A 422 22.30 15.20 -4.33
N GLU A 423 22.93 15.87 -3.37
CA GLU A 423 22.75 17.32 -3.13
C GLU A 423 23.50 18.21 -4.16
N ALA A 424 24.50 17.69 -4.89
CA ALA A 424 25.09 18.40 -6.03
C ALA A 424 24.13 18.44 -7.22
N LEU A 425 23.57 17.27 -7.58
CA LEU A 425 22.44 17.16 -8.51
C LEU A 425 21.24 17.98 -7.99
N LYS A 426 21.05 17.92 -6.67
CA LYS A 426 20.29 18.79 -5.74
C LYS A 426 20.13 20.25 -6.22
N ALA A 427 21.28 20.84 -6.50
CA ALA A 427 21.42 22.24 -6.89
C ALA A 427 21.48 22.44 -8.41
N ALA A 428 21.99 21.45 -9.17
CA ALA A 428 22.24 21.58 -10.60
C ALA A 428 21.00 21.36 -11.48
N LEU A 429 20.05 20.52 -11.05
CA LEU A 429 18.84 20.23 -11.81
C LEU A 429 17.79 21.33 -11.55
N PRO A 430 17.45 22.18 -12.54
CA PRO A 430 16.68 23.40 -12.33
C PRO A 430 15.22 23.07 -12.00
N CYS A 431 14.86 23.14 -10.72
CA CYS A 431 13.50 22.91 -10.17
C CYS A 431 12.71 21.82 -10.91
N TRP A 432 13.05 20.57 -10.59
CA TRP A 432 12.39 19.29 -10.95
C TRP A 432 10.87 19.31 -10.92
N ILE A 433 10.30 19.88 -9.86
CA ILE A 433 8.93 20.36 -9.92
C ILE A 433 9.05 21.74 -10.54
N PRO A 434 8.43 21.99 -11.71
CA PRO A 434 8.45 23.30 -12.32
C PRO A 434 8.12 24.31 -11.24
N SER A 435 9.06 25.24 -11.01
CA SER A 435 8.82 26.36 -10.11
C SER A 435 7.46 26.92 -10.50
N PRO A 436 6.57 27.23 -9.53
CA PRO A 436 5.25 27.79 -9.83
C PRO A 436 5.29 29.04 -10.71
N ASN A 437 6.46 29.58 -11.03
CA ASN A 437 6.68 30.86 -11.68
C ASN A 437 7.13 30.68 -13.17
N SER A 438 7.27 29.44 -13.66
CA SER A 438 7.82 29.13 -14.99
C SER A 438 6.79 29.36 -16.11
N ARG A 439 6.59 30.62 -16.52
CA ARG A 439 5.63 31.05 -17.56
C ARG A 439 5.51 30.06 -18.72
N VAL A 440 4.40 29.33 -18.75
CA VAL A 440 3.89 28.69 -19.97
C VAL A 440 3.12 29.76 -20.72
N SER A 441 3.28 29.80 -22.04
CA SER A 441 2.97 30.95 -22.90
C SER A 441 1.58 31.56 -22.68
N ASN A 442 1.54 32.90 -22.63
CA ASN A 442 0.33 33.70 -22.41
C ASN A 442 -0.82 33.29 -23.35
N VAL A 443 -1.99 32.97 -22.80
CA VAL A 443 -3.27 33.13 -23.50
C VAL A 443 -3.83 34.50 -23.12
N SER A 444 -3.82 35.43 -24.06
CA SER A 444 -4.39 36.77 -23.90
C SER A 444 -5.87 36.77 -24.26
N HIS A 445 -6.75 37.24 -23.36
CA HIS A 445 -8.10 37.66 -23.76
C HIS A 445 -8.53 38.97 -23.11
N VAL A 446 -9.50 39.60 -23.77
CA VAL A 446 -9.86 41.02 -23.69
C VAL A 446 -11.07 41.22 -22.77
N TRP A 447 -11.13 42.38 -22.12
CA TRP A 447 -12.13 42.76 -21.12
C TRP A 447 -13.47 43.21 -21.72
N ASP A 448 -14.57 42.95 -21.02
CA ASP A 448 -15.66 43.93 -20.88
C ASP A 448 -16.42 43.78 -19.53
N ASN A 449 -17.18 44.80 -19.14
CA ASN A 449 -17.42 45.20 -17.75
C ASN A 449 -18.83 44.91 -17.22
N ARG A 450 -18.91 44.23 -16.06
CA ARG A 450 -19.41 44.79 -14.79
C ARG A 450 -19.34 43.78 -13.63
N TRP A 451 -19.27 44.30 -12.39
CA TRP A 451 -19.09 43.56 -11.11
C TRP A 451 -17.67 43.03 -10.87
N SER A 452 -16.72 43.92 -10.61
CA SER A 452 -15.32 43.58 -10.35
C SER A 452 -15.10 42.90 -8.98
N LEU A 453 -15.20 41.58 -8.93
CA LEU A 453 -14.25 40.82 -8.10
C LEU A 453 -12.87 40.97 -8.77
N ARG A 454 -11.81 41.24 -8.00
CA ARG A 454 -10.47 41.26 -8.59
C ARG A 454 -10.09 39.84 -9.00
N GLU A 455 -9.74 39.67 -10.27
CA GLU A 455 -9.18 38.45 -10.87
C GLU A 455 -7.72 38.30 -10.43
N ASP A 456 -7.50 38.09 -9.14
CA ASP A 456 -6.20 37.70 -8.61
C ASP A 456 -5.96 36.23 -9.00
N LYS A 457 -5.33 36.02 -10.15
CA LYS A 457 -5.06 34.68 -10.65
C LYS A 457 -4.16 33.89 -9.69
N LYS A 458 -4.48 32.61 -9.47
CA LYS A 458 -3.80 31.72 -8.50
C LYS A 458 -3.35 30.40 -9.13
N SER A 459 -2.26 29.84 -8.62
CA SER A 459 -1.71 28.59 -9.15
C SER A 459 -2.52 27.38 -8.69
N ILE A 460 -2.40 26.27 -9.42
CA ILE A 460 -2.85 24.95 -8.96
C ILE A 460 -2.38 24.67 -7.52
N SER A 461 -1.12 24.98 -7.19
CA SER A 461 -0.59 24.79 -5.84
C SER A 461 -1.26 25.67 -4.79
N ALA A 462 -1.57 26.93 -5.11
CA ALA A 462 -2.30 27.85 -4.23
C ALA A 462 -3.79 27.48 -4.10
N PHE A 463 -4.40 26.96 -5.17
CA PHE A 463 -5.77 26.45 -5.16
C PHE A 463 -5.89 25.16 -4.34
N GLN A 464 -4.96 24.21 -4.51
CA GLN A 464 -4.91 23.01 -3.68
C GLN A 464 -4.58 23.34 -2.22
N ALA A 465 -3.72 24.32 -1.94
CA ALA A 465 -3.51 24.82 -0.58
C ALA A 465 -4.80 25.42 0.01
N HIS A 466 -5.63 26.10 -0.80
CA HIS A 466 -6.96 26.54 -0.37
C HIS A 466 -7.90 25.35 -0.06
N ILE A 467 -7.93 24.30 -0.90
CA ILE A 467 -8.70 23.07 -0.62
C ILE A 467 -8.24 22.45 0.71
N LEU A 468 -6.93 22.27 0.92
CA LEU A 468 -6.37 21.72 2.17
C LEU A 468 -6.69 22.58 3.40
N ALA A 469 -6.63 23.91 3.26
CA ALA A 469 -7.01 24.83 4.33
C ALA A 469 -8.52 24.76 4.66
N ARG A 470 -9.38 24.53 3.64
CA ARG A 470 -10.79 24.23 3.87
C ARG A 470 -10.94 22.90 4.60
N ILE A 471 -10.31 21.80 4.14
CA ILE A 471 -10.38 20.47 4.77
C ILE A 471 -10.02 20.57 6.27
N GLU A 472 -8.94 21.28 6.60
CA GLU A 472 -8.56 21.55 7.99
C GLU A 472 -9.62 22.34 8.77
N SER A 473 -10.30 23.30 8.13
CA SER A 473 -11.38 24.08 8.74
C SER A 473 -12.62 23.22 9.03
N HIS A 474 -13.00 22.33 8.10
CA HIS A 474 -14.05 21.34 8.33
C HIS A 474 -13.67 20.36 9.44
N ALA A 475 -12.44 19.84 9.44
CA ALA A 475 -11.95 18.96 10.49
C ALA A 475 -11.98 19.61 11.90
N LYS A 476 -11.66 20.92 11.99
CA LYS A 476 -11.82 21.71 13.23
C LYS A 476 -13.29 21.84 13.64
N LEU A 477 -14.21 22.04 12.69
CA LEU A 477 -15.65 22.09 12.96
C LEU A 477 -16.19 20.73 13.46
N VAL A 478 -15.80 19.62 12.82
CA VAL A 478 -16.16 18.26 13.23
C VAL A 478 -15.69 17.96 14.66
N LYS A 479 -14.48 18.43 15.02
CA LYS A 479 -13.98 18.38 16.40
C LYS A 479 -14.78 19.24 17.37
N LEU A 480 -15.16 20.46 16.98
CA LEU A 480 -15.99 21.35 17.80
C LEU A 480 -17.37 20.74 18.11
N MET A 481 -17.92 19.99 17.15
CA MET A 481 -19.19 19.25 17.29
C MET A 481 -19.02 17.88 17.99
N SER A 482 -17.83 17.56 18.50
CA SER A 482 -17.49 16.28 19.16
C SER A 482 -17.70 15.02 18.29
N LEU A 483 -17.64 15.14 16.96
CA LEU A 483 -17.86 14.05 16.01
C LEU A 483 -16.56 13.29 15.60
N GLY A 484 -15.38 13.77 16.02
CA GLY A 484 -14.09 13.11 15.79
C GLY A 484 -12.88 14.01 16.08
N SER A 485 -11.67 13.45 16.01
CA SER A 485 -10.43 14.22 16.14
C SER A 485 -10.13 14.99 14.85
N ALA A 486 -9.85 16.30 14.93
CA ALA A 486 -9.53 17.11 13.76
C ALA A 486 -8.33 16.58 12.96
N THR A 487 -7.35 15.92 13.61
CA THR A 487 -6.21 15.32 12.91
C THR A 487 -6.63 14.10 12.11
N GLU A 488 -7.41 13.18 12.71
CA GLU A 488 -7.95 12.00 12.04
C GLU A 488 -8.82 12.40 10.84
N ILE A 489 -9.75 13.35 11.02
CA ILE A 489 -10.65 13.81 9.96
C ILE A 489 -9.87 14.43 8.80
N LYS A 490 -8.85 15.26 9.09
CA LYS A 490 -8.02 15.86 8.05
C LYS A 490 -7.29 14.79 7.24
N ILE A 491 -6.70 13.79 7.90
CA ILE A 491 -5.96 12.70 7.24
C ILE A 491 -6.92 11.80 6.44
N ASP A 492 -8.04 11.36 7.02
CA ASP A 492 -9.06 10.51 6.38
C ASP A 492 -9.60 11.17 5.10
N LEU A 493 -9.88 12.49 5.12
CA LEU A 493 -10.31 13.21 3.92
C LEU A 493 -9.19 13.41 2.89
N GLU A 494 -7.98 13.81 3.30
CA GLU A 494 -6.81 13.92 2.39
C GLU A 494 -6.50 12.57 1.70
N GLN A 495 -6.60 11.46 2.45
CA GLN A 495 -6.39 10.10 1.96
C GLN A 495 -7.51 9.64 1.03
N LYS A 496 -8.79 9.81 1.41
CA LYS A 496 -9.93 9.39 0.59
C LYS A 496 -10.01 10.11 -0.74
N MET A 497 -9.69 11.41 -0.79
CA MET A 497 -9.57 12.13 -2.07
C MET A 497 -8.46 11.53 -2.96
N THR A 498 -7.36 11.07 -2.37
CA THR A 498 -6.24 10.45 -3.08
C THR A 498 -6.61 9.04 -3.60
N GLU A 499 -7.36 8.26 -2.82
CA GLU A 499 -7.95 6.97 -3.22
C GLU A 499 -8.91 7.13 -4.41
N ILE A 500 -9.80 8.12 -4.35
CA ILE A 500 -10.74 8.48 -5.43
C ILE A 500 -9.98 8.89 -6.71
N TRP A 501 -8.89 9.66 -6.58
CA TRP A 501 -8.00 9.94 -7.71
C TRP A 501 -7.36 8.68 -8.30
N GLY A 502 -7.03 7.69 -7.46
CA GLY A 502 -6.59 6.37 -7.91
C GLY A 502 -7.64 5.65 -8.76
N LEU A 503 -8.89 5.59 -8.30
CA LEU A 503 -9.98 4.89 -9.01
C LEU A 503 -10.28 5.48 -10.40
N ILE A 504 -10.28 6.82 -10.54
CA ILE A 504 -10.50 7.50 -11.82
C ILE A 504 -9.48 7.05 -12.89
N ARG A 505 -8.23 6.78 -12.47
CA ARG A 505 -7.13 6.39 -13.36
C ARG A 505 -7.22 4.94 -13.83
N ASP A 506 -7.72 4.05 -12.97
CA ASP A 506 -7.87 2.62 -13.25
C ASP A 506 -8.99 2.35 -14.29
N ASP A 507 -9.80 3.36 -14.66
CA ASP A 507 -10.78 3.29 -15.75
C ASP A 507 -10.28 3.89 -17.07
N ASP A 508 -9.49 4.97 -17.04
CA ASP A 508 -8.82 5.51 -18.23
C ASP A 508 -7.95 4.44 -18.92
N SER A 509 -7.24 3.61 -18.14
CA SER A 509 -6.39 2.54 -18.66
C SER A 509 -7.16 1.38 -19.31
N LYS A 510 -8.41 1.11 -18.87
CA LYS A 510 -9.26 0.06 -19.45
C LYS A 510 -9.85 0.48 -20.80
N ASN A 511 -10.21 1.75 -20.93
CA ASN A 511 -10.81 2.25 -22.18
C ASN A 511 -9.76 2.33 -23.29
N ASN A 512 -8.58 2.88 -23.01
CA ASN A 512 -7.52 3.03 -24.01
C ASN A 512 -6.98 1.68 -24.55
N GLY A 513 -7.21 0.56 -23.86
CA GLY A 513 -6.73 -0.76 -24.28
C GLY A 513 -7.55 -1.43 -25.39
N ASN A 514 -8.71 -0.87 -25.75
CA ASN A 514 -9.61 -1.45 -26.76
C ASN A 514 -9.65 -0.68 -28.10
N ASP A 515 -9.19 0.58 -28.12
CA ASP A 515 -9.36 1.48 -29.27
C ASP A 515 -8.14 1.54 -30.22
N GLU A 516 -7.02 0.86 -29.92
CA GLU A 516 -5.78 0.93 -30.73
C GLU A 516 -5.65 -0.13 -31.86
N ASP A 517 -6.55 -1.12 -31.96
CA ASP A 517 -6.44 -2.24 -32.94
C ASP A 517 -7.41 -2.16 -34.16
N ASP A 518 -8.42 -1.28 -34.16
CA ASP A 518 -9.54 -1.35 -35.14
C ASP A 518 -9.48 -0.33 -36.32
N ASP A 519 -8.45 0.53 -36.43
CA ASP A 519 -8.35 1.52 -37.53
C ASP A 519 -7.79 0.94 -38.84
N ALA A 520 -8.42 -0.14 -39.34
CA ALA A 520 -8.06 -0.79 -40.60
C ALA A 520 -9.21 -1.59 -41.27
N GLY A 521 -10.40 -1.01 -41.55
CA GLY A 521 -11.38 -1.76 -42.36
C GLY A 521 -12.77 -1.16 -42.58
N ASN A 522 -12.94 -0.29 -43.57
CA ASN A 522 -14.24 0.19 -44.04
C ASN A 522 -15.07 -0.91 -44.77
N ASN A 523 -16.29 -1.23 -44.31
CA ASN A 523 -17.45 -1.41 -45.22
C ASN A 523 -18.84 -1.51 -44.56
N ASN A 524 -19.86 -1.13 -45.33
CA ASN A 524 -21.28 -1.05 -44.95
C ASN A 524 -21.96 -2.40 -44.66
N GLY A 525 -22.91 -2.43 -43.71
CA GLY A 525 -23.83 -3.56 -43.52
C GLY A 525 -25.02 -3.27 -42.58
N ASN A 526 -26.16 -2.88 -43.15
CA ASN A 526 -27.42 -2.69 -42.41
C ASN A 526 -28.01 -4.06 -41.98
N ILE A 527 -28.05 -4.37 -40.67
CA ILE A 527 -28.80 -5.53 -40.14
C ILE A 527 -29.53 -5.15 -38.85
N THR A 528 -30.87 -5.18 -38.91
CA THR A 528 -31.76 -5.19 -37.74
C THR A 528 -31.68 -6.53 -37.01
N MET A 529 -31.47 -6.52 -35.69
CA MET A 529 -31.57 -7.72 -34.84
C MET A 529 -32.68 -7.56 -33.79
N PRO A 530 -33.49 -8.62 -33.53
CA PRO A 530 -34.55 -8.58 -32.51
C PRO A 530 -34.01 -8.84 -31.11
N ALA A 531 -34.80 -8.48 -30.10
CA ALA A 531 -34.47 -8.67 -28.69
C ALA A 531 -34.25 -10.15 -28.34
N LEU A 532 -33.03 -10.50 -27.94
CA LEU A 532 -32.69 -11.75 -27.27
C LEU A 532 -32.27 -11.45 -25.83
N VAL A 533 -32.93 -12.12 -24.89
CA VAL A 533 -32.56 -12.12 -23.46
C VAL A 533 -31.15 -12.70 -23.32
N PRO A 534 -30.21 -12.04 -22.62
CA PRO A 534 -28.86 -12.56 -22.47
C PRO A 534 -28.86 -13.73 -21.47
N GLN A 535 -29.00 -14.96 -21.99
CA GLN A 535 -28.37 -16.11 -21.34
C GLN A 535 -26.86 -15.98 -21.50
N GLY A 536 -26.22 -15.28 -20.58
CA GLY A 536 -24.77 -15.20 -20.53
C GLY A 536 -24.20 -16.61 -20.37
N SER A 537 -23.46 -17.09 -21.37
CA SER A 537 -22.65 -18.30 -21.22
C SER A 537 -21.72 -18.09 -20.03
N PRO A 538 -21.68 -19.01 -19.05
CA PRO A 538 -20.79 -18.85 -17.91
C PRO A 538 -19.36 -18.73 -18.41
N GLY A 539 -18.66 -17.68 -17.96
CA GLY A 539 -17.24 -17.53 -18.23
C GLY A 539 -16.46 -18.77 -17.79
N PRO A 540 -15.29 -19.05 -18.39
CA PRO A 540 -14.55 -20.28 -18.08
C PRO A 540 -14.25 -20.35 -16.57
N GLN A 541 -14.67 -21.43 -15.92
CA GLN A 541 -14.31 -21.71 -14.53
C GLN A 541 -12.79 -21.84 -14.42
N GLN A 542 -12.18 -21.02 -13.57
CA GLN A 542 -10.73 -20.93 -13.41
C GLN A 542 -10.25 -21.72 -12.18
N HIS A 543 -11.11 -21.90 -11.18
CA HIS A 543 -10.78 -22.54 -9.91
C HIS A 543 -11.85 -23.57 -9.49
N ILE A 544 -11.40 -24.74 -9.01
CA ILE A 544 -12.20 -25.77 -8.35
C ILE A 544 -11.63 -25.97 -6.94
N ILE A 545 -12.44 -25.82 -5.90
CA ILE A 545 -11.97 -25.85 -4.50
C ILE A 545 -12.79 -26.84 -3.67
N LEU A 546 -12.14 -27.65 -2.84
CA LEU A 546 -12.79 -28.55 -1.89
C LEU A 546 -12.36 -28.22 -0.45
N PHE A 547 -13.34 -28.01 0.42
CA PHE A 547 -13.15 -27.80 1.85
C PHE A 547 -13.63 -29.01 2.65
N ILE A 548 -12.77 -29.59 3.50
CA ILE A 548 -13.10 -30.74 4.35
C ILE A 548 -12.78 -30.43 5.81
N GLY A 549 -13.77 -30.57 6.70
CA GLY A 549 -13.64 -30.36 8.14
C GLY A 549 -14.24 -31.50 8.97
N ALA A 550 -13.42 -32.29 9.66
CA ALA A 550 -13.92 -33.47 10.38
C ALA A 550 -14.48 -33.18 11.78
N ASP A 551 -13.94 -32.19 12.49
CA ASP A 551 -14.18 -31.99 13.92
C ASP A 551 -15.04 -30.75 14.23
N THR A 552 -15.80 -30.79 15.31
CA THR A 552 -16.64 -29.65 15.74
C THR A 552 -15.88 -28.35 16.07
N PRO A 553 -14.66 -28.35 16.68
CA PRO A 553 -13.87 -27.12 16.78
C PRO A 553 -13.46 -26.53 15.42
N THR A 554 -13.06 -27.37 14.44
CA THR A 554 -12.67 -26.94 13.08
C THR A 554 -13.85 -26.61 12.18
N GLY A 555 -15.08 -26.91 12.59
CA GLY A 555 -16.31 -26.42 11.96
C GLY A 555 -16.26 -24.93 11.69
N ASN A 556 -15.76 -24.11 12.63
CA ASN A 556 -15.69 -22.65 12.45
C ASN A 556 -14.86 -22.19 11.24
N ASP A 557 -13.75 -22.87 10.95
CA ASP A 557 -12.89 -22.53 9.80
C ASP A 557 -13.59 -22.85 8.47
N ILE A 558 -14.17 -24.05 8.38
CA ILE A 558 -14.83 -24.55 7.17
C ILE A 558 -16.21 -23.92 6.96
N ASP A 559 -16.96 -23.62 8.02
CA ASP A 559 -18.23 -22.91 7.97
C ASP A 559 -18.02 -21.44 7.61
N TYR A 560 -16.95 -20.79 8.09
CA TYR A 560 -16.56 -19.45 7.65
C TYR A 560 -16.20 -19.43 6.16
N LEU A 561 -15.36 -20.38 5.70
CA LEU A 561 -15.03 -20.50 4.28
C LEU A 561 -16.28 -20.76 3.44
N ARG A 562 -17.18 -21.66 3.87
CA ARG A 562 -18.46 -21.89 3.19
C ARG A 562 -19.27 -20.60 3.08
N GLN A 563 -19.47 -19.87 4.18
CA GLN A 563 -20.20 -18.61 4.21
C GLN A 563 -19.58 -17.56 3.26
N MET A 564 -18.25 -17.44 3.25
CA MET A 564 -17.51 -16.53 2.37
C MET A 564 -17.68 -16.89 0.89
N PHE A 565 -17.49 -18.16 0.52
CA PHE A 565 -17.65 -18.55 -0.88
C PHE A 565 -19.13 -18.53 -1.32
N ASP A 566 -20.09 -18.74 -0.41
CA ASP A 566 -21.52 -18.57 -0.69
C ASP A 566 -21.90 -17.11 -0.95
N SER A 567 -21.29 -16.14 -0.25
CA SER A 567 -21.53 -14.71 -0.48
C SER A 567 -20.89 -14.17 -1.76
N SER A 568 -20.06 -14.95 -2.46
CA SER A 568 -19.30 -14.48 -3.62
C SER A 568 -20.19 -14.05 -4.80
N PRO A 569 -20.00 -12.86 -5.38
CA PRO A 569 -20.55 -12.53 -6.69
C PRO A 569 -19.82 -13.27 -7.84
N HIS A 570 -18.66 -13.89 -7.59
CA HIS A 570 -17.79 -14.50 -8.60
C HIS A 570 -18.08 -15.99 -8.86
N ARG A 571 -19.31 -16.47 -8.61
CA ARG A 571 -19.73 -17.89 -8.80
C ARG A 571 -19.50 -18.44 -10.23
N ALA A 572 -19.32 -17.57 -11.24
CA ALA A 572 -18.96 -18.00 -12.60
C ALA A 572 -17.49 -18.47 -12.72
N SER A 573 -16.57 -17.86 -11.97
CA SER A 573 -15.12 -18.13 -12.08
C SER A 573 -14.62 -19.17 -11.07
N ILE A 574 -15.35 -19.35 -9.96
CA ILE A 574 -14.99 -20.24 -8.86
C ILE A 574 -16.09 -21.28 -8.65
N ARG A 575 -15.71 -22.55 -8.77
CA ARG A 575 -16.48 -23.71 -8.30
C ARG A 575 -15.91 -24.13 -6.95
N TYR A 576 -16.75 -24.32 -5.94
CA TYR A 576 -16.32 -24.93 -4.68
C TYR A 576 -17.33 -25.97 -4.17
N GLU A 577 -16.84 -26.87 -3.32
CA GLU A 577 -17.59 -27.91 -2.60
C GLU A 577 -17.12 -27.96 -1.14
N CYS A 578 -17.96 -28.48 -0.26
CA CYS A 578 -17.67 -28.53 1.18
C CYS A 578 -18.23 -29.81 1.81
N ILE A 579 -17.44 -30.45 2.68
CA ILE A 579 -17.85 -31.58 3.53
C ILE A 579 -17.46 -31.25 4.98
N CYS A 580 -18.40 -31.37 5.93
CA CYS A 580 -18.15 -31.02 7.33
C CYS A 580 -18.81 -32.00 8.32
N GLY A 581 -18.21 -32.11 9.52
CA GLY A 581 -18.77 -32.87 10.64
C GLY A 581 -18.98 -34.35 10.29
N SER A 582 -20.15 -34.90 10.64
CA SER A 582 -20.49 -36.31 10.43
C SER A 582 -20.43 -36.79 8.97
N ASP A 583 -20.42 -35.89 7.99
CA ASP A 583 -20.29 -36.23 6.57
C ASP A 583 -18.85 -36.37 6.10
N ALA A 584 -17.86 -35.96 6.91
CA ALA A 584 -16.43 -36.10 6.60
C ALA A 584 -15.96 -37.55 6.87
N THR A 585 -16.49 -38.51 6.11
CA THR A 585 -16.09 -39.92 6.11
C THR A 585 -15.14 -40.22 4.95
N LEU A 586 -14.27 -41.22 5.06
CA LEU A 586 -13.25 -41.48 4.04
C LEU A 586 -13.87 -41.80 2.68
N ALA A 587 -14.99 -42.53 2.69
CA ALA A 587 -15.75 -42.86 1.49
C ALA A 587 -16.33 -41.62 0.80
N LYS A 588 -16.97 -40.70 1.54
CA LYS A 588 -17.55 -39.46 1.00
C LYS A 588 -16.48 -38.50 0.50
N VAL A 589 -15.38 -38.37 1.25
CA VAL A 589 -14.22 -37.55 0.88
C VAL A 589 -13.60 -38.07 -0.43
N ARG A 590 -13.35 -39.38 -0.54
CA ARG A 590 -12.82 -40.03 -1.75
C ARG A 590 -13.73 -39.81 -2.96
N ASP A 591 -15.02 -40.08 -2.81
CA ASP A 591 -16.02 -39.94 -3.88
C ASP A 591 -16.08 -38.50 -4.41
N LYS A 592 -16.09 -37.51 -3.51
CA LYS A 592 -16.08 -36.09 -3.88
C LYS A 592 -14.79 -35.67 -4.58
N VAL A 593 -13.61 -36.09 -4.09
CA VAL A 593 -12.32 -35.80 -4.74
C VAL A 593 -12.27 -36.37 -6.16
N LEU A 594 -12.65 -37.64 -6.34
CA LEU A 594 -12.69 -38.27 -7.65
C LEU A 594 -13.72 -37.62 -8.59
N THR A 595 -14.87 -37.20 -8.06
CA THR A 595 -15.89 -36.45 -8.82
C THR A 595 -15.32 -35.12 -9.32
N LEU A 596 -14.67 -34.32 -8.46
CA LEU A 596 -14.07 -33.05 -8.85
C LEU A 596 -12.93 -33.21 -9.87
N PHE A 597 -12.10 -34.26 -9.77
CA PHE A 597 -11.09 -34.54 -10.80
C PHE A 597 -11.72 -34.95 -12.15
N ASN A 598 -12.85 -35.68 -12.12
CA ASN A 598 -13.62 -36.00 -13.33
C ASN A 598 -14.28 -34.76 -13.95
N GLU A 599 -14.80 -33.83 -13.14
CA GLU A 599 -15.32 -32.53 -13.59
C GLU A 599 -14.20 -31.68 -14.22
N ALA A 600 -13.07 -31.53 -13.52
CA ALA A 600 -11.93 -30.72 -13.96
C ALA A 600 -11.34 -31.17 -15.32
N ARG A 601 -11.27 -32.49 -15.56
CA ARG A 601 -10.83 -33.07 -16.83
C ARG A 601 -11.75 -32.70 -18.00
N ASN A 602 -13.04 -32.49 -17.74
CA ASN A 602 -14.03 -32.20 -18.77
C ASN A 602 -14.13 -30.70 -19.10
N LEU A 603 -13.46 -29.83 -18.34
CA LEU A 603 -13.39 -28.39 -18.63
C LEU A 603 -12.33 -28.09 -19.72
N PRO A 604 -12.61 -27.17 -20.66
CA PRO A 604 -11.70 -26.88 -21.78
C PRO A 604 -10.41 -26.18 -21.33
N ASN A 605 -10.49 -25.41 -20.25
CA ASN A 605 -9.35 -24.76 -19.61
C ASN A 605 -9.03 -25.54 -18.34
N SER A 606 -7.81 -26.10 -18.22
CA SER A 606 -7.39 -26.86 -17.04
C SER A 606 -7.45 -25.97 -15.78
N PRO A 607 -8.41 -26.19 -14.86
CA PRO A 607 -8.65 -25.29 -13.74
C PRO A 607 -7.58 -25.48 -12.66
N ASN A 608 -7.38 -24.47 -11.83
CA ASN A 608 -6.63 -24.63 -10.57
C ASN A 608 -7.49 -25.46 -9.60
N ILE A 609 -6.97 -26.58 -9.13
CA ILE A 609 -7.67 -27.42 -8.15
C ILE A 609 -7.00 -27.25 -6.78
N CYS A 610 -7.77 -26.82 -5.80
CA CYS A 610 -7.30 -26.64 -4.42
C CYS A 610 -8.10 -27.52 -3.46
N LEU A 611 -7.41 -28.34 -2.66
CA LEU A 611 -8.01 -29.21 -1.64
C LEU A 611 -7.49 -28.78 -0.27
N LEU A 612 -8.38 -28.31 0.61
CA LEU A 612 -8.04 -27.90 1.98
C LEU A 612 -8.73 -28.83 2.99
N PHE A 613 -7.90 -29.44 3.84
CA PHE A 613 -8.28 -30.42 4.86
C PHE A 613 -7.95 -29.84 6.25
N SER A 614 -8.95 -29.59 7.09
CA SER A 614 -8.75 -29.03 8.45
C SER A 614 -9.39 -29.92 9.52
N GLY A 615 -8.62 -30.30 10.55
CA GLY A 615 -9.10 -31.24 11.57
C GLY A 615 -8.06 -31.60 12.62
N THR A 616 -8.38 -32.58 13.46
CA THR A 616 -7.37 -33.21 14.31
C THR A 616 -6.45 -34.13 13.48
N GLY A 617 -5.17 -34.16 13.86
CA GLY A 617 -4.20 -35.10 13.32
C GLY A 617 -3.95 -36.24 14.32
N ASN A 618 -3.77 -37.46 13.83
CA ASN A 618 -3.50 -38.64 14.64
C ASN A 618 -2.00 -38.94 14.84
N GLU A 619 -1.71 -40.04 15.54
CA GLU A 619 -0.36 -40.57 15.80
C GLU A 619 0.48 -40.84 14.53
N ASN A 620 -0.15 -40.88 13.36
CA ASN A 620 0.50 -41.12 12.07
C ASN A 620 0.56 -39.85 11.21
N ASN A 621 0.38 -38.66 11.78
CA ASN A 621 0.33 -37.37 11.06
C ASN A 621 -0.74 -37.34 9.94
N ALA A 622 -1.81 -38.11 10.08
CA ALA A 622 -2.95 -38.18 9.15
C ALA A 622 -4.19 -37.53 9.80
N MET A 623 -5.06 -36.93 8.99
CA MET A 623 -6.27 -36.25 9.47
C MET A 623 -7.31 -37.25 9.93
N CYS A 624 -7.80 -37.14 11.17
CA CYS A 624 -8.92 -37.93 11.66
C CYS A 624 -10.21 -37.60 10.88
N LEU A 625 -11.04 -38.61 10.63
CA LEU A 625 -12.34 -38.48 9.96
C LEU A 625 -13.48 -38.95 10.86
N ALA A 626 -14.72 -38.53 10.54
CA ALA A 626 -15.88 -38.70 11.40
C ALA A 626 -16.37 -40.15 11.56
N ASP A 627 -15.93 -41.05 10.67
CA ASP A 627 -16.14 -42.50 10.75
C ASP A 627 -15.07 -43.23 11.58
N GLY A 628 -14.15 -42.50 12.21
CA GLY A 628 -13.02 -43.05 12.97
C GLY A 628 -11.85 -43.53 12.10
N SER A 629 -11.94 -43.36 10.78
CA SER A 629 -10.80 -43.56 9.88
C SER A 629 -9.87 -42.34 9.89
N ALA A 630 -8.81 -42.38 9.08
CA ALA A 630 -7.94 -41.24 8.87
C ALA A 630 -7.55 -41.10 7.40
N LEU A 631 -7.40 -39.85 6.96
CA LEU A 631 -6.92 -39.48 5.64
C LEU A 631 -5.43 -39.12 5.69
N SER A 632 -4.61 -39.84 4.93
CA SER A 632 -3.20 -39.56 4.76
C SER A 632 -2.86 -39.00 3.37
N GLU A 633 -1.65 -38.47 3.24
CA GLU A 633 -1.06 -38.07 1.97
C GLU A 633 -0.96 -39.25 0.98
N SER A 634 -0.79 -40.48 1.47
CA SER A 634 -0.76 -41.69 0.64
C SER A 634 -2.12 -42.01 0.01
N ASP A 635 -3.22 -41.77 0.71
CA ASP A 635 -4.57 -41.98 0.19
C ASP A 635 -4.85 -40.99 -0.96
N LEU A 636 -4.54 -39.71 -0.74
CA LEU A 636 -4.63 -38.69 -1.78
C LEU A 636 -3.72 -39.02 -2.98
N SER A 637 -2.50 -39.49 -2.74
CA SER A 637 -1.57 -39.93 -3.79
C SER A 637 -2.19 -41.02 -4.67
N GLN A 638 -2.81 -42.01 -4.03
CA GLN A 638 -3.51 -43.10 -4.72
C GLN A 638 -4.71 -42.57 -5.53
N TRP A 639 -5.49 -41.64 -5.01
CA TRP A 639 -6.69 -41.13 -5.70
C TRP A 639 -6.33 -40.19 -6.85
N ILE A 640 -5.31 -39.36 -6.69
CA ILE A 640 -4.74 -38.51 -7.74
C ILE A 640 -4.18 -39.40 -8.86
N SER A 641 -3.38 -40.43 -8.51
CA SER A 641 -2.81 -41.39 -9.47
C SER A 641 -3.87 -42.25 -10.18
N ALA A 642 -4.98 -42.55 -9.50
CA ALA A 642 -6.12 -43.26 -10.09
C ALA A 642 -7.01 -42.36 -10.98
N SER A 643 -6.86 -41.04 -10.88
CA SER A 643 -7.58 -40.09 -11.72
C SER A 643 -6.85 -39.87 -13.05
N ALA A 644 -7.58 -39.88 -14.16
CA ALA A 644 -7.02 -39.62 -15.49
C ALA A 644 -6.90 -38.11 -15.78
N ILE A 645 -6.46 -37.31 -14.80
CA ILE A 645 -6.30 -35.86 -14.93
C ILE A 645 -4.87 -35.51 -15.36
N ASP A 646 -4.73 -34.56 -16.29
CA ASP A 646 -3.45 -34.15 -16.86
C ASP A 646 -2.72 -33.15 -15.93
N LEU A 647 -2.02 -33.71 -14.95
CA LEU A 647 -1.27 -32.98 -13.93
C LEU A 647 0.01 -32.31 -14.48
N THR A 648 0.37 -32.56 -15.74
CA THR A 648 1.52 -31.91 -16.38
C THR A 648 1.23 -30.44 -16.73
N LYS A 649 -0.05 -30.08 -16.89
CA LYS A 649 -0.49 -28.71 -17.20
C LYS A 649 -0.52 -27.82 -15.97
N ARG A 650 -1.10 -28.30 -14.87
CA ARG A 650 -1.11 -27.65 -13.55
C ARG A 650 -1.16 -28.72 -12.44
N PRO A 651 -0.35 -28.58 -11.38
CA PRO A 651 -0.43 -29.47 -10.21
C PRO A 651 -1.74 -29.24 -9.44
N VAL A 652 -2.15 -30.22 -8.66
CA VAL A 652 -3.22 -30.06 -7.65
C VAL A 652 -2.60 -29.48 -6.38
N SER A 653 -3.22 -28.44 -5.83
CA SER A 653 -2.76 -27.76 -4.62
C SER A 653 -3.45 -28.35 -3.39
N VAL A 654 -2.69 -28.96 -2.48
CA VAL A 654 -3.19 -29.69 -1.31
C VAL A 654 -2.67 -29.05 -0.03
N LEU A 655 -3.59 -28.71 0.88
CA LEU A 655 -3.29 -28.08 2.17
C LEU A 655 -3.86 -28.93 3.31
N PHE A 656 -3.00 -29.37 4.22
CA PHE A 656 -3.41 -29.99 5.48
C PHE A 656 -3.19 -29.03 6.64
N ASP A 657 -4.29 -28.68 7.31
CA ASP A 657 -4.30 -27.92 8.54
C ASP A 657 -4.63 -28.82 9.74
N ILE A 658 -3.61 -29.58 10.17
CA ILE A 658 -3.67 -30.55 11.26
C ILE A 658 -2.39 -30.52 12.11
N CYS A 659 -2.46 -31.04 13.34
CA CYS A 659 -1.27 -31.31 14.16
C CYS A 659 -0.47 -32.50 13.60
N ARG A 660 0.87 -32.47 13.71
CA ARG A 660 1.78 -33.51 13.18
C ARG A 660 2.73 -34.00 14.27
N ARG A 661 2.16 -34.57 15.33
CA ARG A 661 2.88 -34.85 16.59
C ARG A 661 3.94 -35.95 16.51
N ASN A 662 3.91 -36.83 15.52
CA ASN A 662 4.85 -37.95 15.44
C ASN A 662 6.13 -37.55 14.67
N PRO A 663 7.29 -37.42 15.34
CA PRO A 663 8.54 -37.01 14.69
C PRO A 663 9.10 -38.06 13.73
N SER A 664 8.67 -39.33 13.84
CA SER A 664 9.22 -40.46 13.11
C SER A 664 8.65 -40.63 11.70
N ARG A 665 7.59 -39.90 11.33
CA ARG A 665 6.99 -39.93 9.98
C ARG A 665 7.21 -38.57 9.28
N PRO A 666 8.26 -38.43 8.44
CA PRO A 666 8.50 -37.20 7.67
C PRO A 666 7.39 -36.94 6.64
N ALA A 667 7.32 -35.72 6.12
CA ALA A 667 6.48 -35.43 4.95
C ALA A 667 6.92 -36.31 3.76
N MET A 668 5.96 -36.92 3.08
CA MET A 668 6.18 -37.47 1.75
C MET A 668 5.83 -36.41 0.70
N ALA A 669 6.69 -36.26 -0.32
CA ALA A 669 6.38 -35.39 -1.46
C ALA A 669 5.27 -36.04 -2.31
N LEU A 670 4.17 -35.32 -2.52
CA LEU A 670 2.96 -35.81 -3.18
C LEU A 670 3.01 -35.63 -4.70
N GLN A 671 4.07 -36.06 -5.39
CA GLN A 671 4.18 -35.81 -6.83
C GLN A 671 3.07 -36.50 -7.63
N PRO A 672 2.40 -35.82 -8.58
CA PRO A 672 2.70 -34.49 -9.13
C PRO A 672 1.83 -33.33 -8.55
N ALA A 673 1.22 -33.51 -7.38
CA ALA A 673 0.57 -32.45 -6.62
C ALA A 673 1.58 -31.67 -5.75
N GLU A 674 1.15 -30.48 -5.32
CA GLU A 674 1.85 -29.68 -4.32
C GLU A 674 1.18 -29.85 -2.96
N LEU A 675 1.99 -30.03 -1.91
CA LEU A 675 1.52 -30.39 -0.57
C LEU A 675 2.11 -29.45 0.47
N ALA A 676 1.23 -28.67 1.11
CA ALA A 676 1.54 -27.81 2.24
C ALA A 676 0.94 -28.38 3.54
N TRP A 677 1.68 -28.28 4.64
CA TRP A 677 1.15 -28.55 5.97
C TRP A 677 1.20 -27.30 6.85
N SER A 678 0.22 -27.12 7.71
CA SER A 678 0.16 -25.95 8.58
C SER A 678 1.22 -25.93 9.69
N CYS A 679 1.79 -27.09 10.04
CA CYS A 679 2.90 -27.20 10.98
C CYS A 679 3.96 -28.23 10.50
N SER A 680 5.14 -28.19 11.10
CA SER A 680 6.21 -29.15 10.83
C SER A 680 6.04 -30.44 11.62
N VAL A 681 6.83 -31.44 11.27
CA VAL A 681 6.86 -32.74 11.95
C VAL A 681 7.35 -32.56 13.40
N GLY A 682 6.59 -33.07 14.35
CA GLY A 682 6.77 -32.85 15.80
C GLY A 682 5.98 -31.67 16.38
N GLU A 683 5.29 -30.88 15.56
CA GLU A 683 4.59 -29.66 16.00
C GLU A 683 3.06 -29.84 16.08
N SER A 684 2.38 -28.81 16.59
CA SER A 684 0.93 -28.70 16.61
C SER A 684 0.45 -27.53 15.77
N ALA A 685 -0.73 -27.67 15.17
CA ALA A 685 -1.47 -26.57 14.57
C ALA A 685 -2.31 -25.89 15.66
N TYR A 686 -2.27 -24.55 15.71
CA TYR A 686 -2.97 -23.74 16.72
C TYR A 686 -4.17 -23.01 16.14
N ALA A 687 -5.15 -22.77 17.01
CA ALA A 687 -6.34 -21.99 16.70
C ALA A 687 -6.55 -20.86 17.72
N LEU A 688 -6.89 -19.67 17.23
CA LEU A 688 -7.18 -18.48 18.00
C LEU A 688 -8.70 -18.29 18.13
N ARG A 689 -9.20 -18.16 19.36
CA ARG A 689 -10.61 -17.80 19.61
C ARG A 689 -10.77 -16.28 19.54
N LEU A 690 -11.31 -15.82 18.41
CA LEU A 690 -11.79 -14.45 18.21
C LEU A 690 -13.14 -14.22 18.93
N ARG A 691 -13.74 -13.03 18.81
CA ARG A 691 -14.98 -12.66 19.53
C ARG A 691 -16.14 -13.60 19.15
N GLU A 692 -16.91 -14.03 20.15
CA GLU A 692 -17.95 -15.07 19.98
C GLU A 692 -19.06 -14.70 18.97
N ASN A 693 -19.31 -13.41 18.77
CA ASN A 693 -20.36 -12.91 17.88
C ASN A 693 -19.90 -12.67 16.43
N LYS A 694 -18.65 -12.99 16.07
CA LYS A 694 -18.13 -12.86 14.70
C LYS A 694 -17.64 -14.19 14.16
N HIS A 695 -18.21 -14.61 13.04
CA HIS A 695 -17.66 -15.69 12.23
C HIS A 695 -16.37 -15.19 11.54
N ALA A 696 -15.28 -15.89 11.82
CA ALA A 696 -13.94 -15.70 11.27
C ALA A 696 -13.20 -17.06 11.39
N PRO A 697 -12.17 -17.32 10.58
CA PRO A 697 -11.35 -18.51 10.77
C PRO A 697 -10.67 -18.43 12.14
N ARG A 698 -10.37 -19.58 12.73
CA ARG A 698 -9.68 -19.71 14.01
C ARG A 698 -8.27 -20.24 13.82
N SER A 699 -8.06 -21.17 12.88
CA SER A 699 -6.72 -21.67 12.57
C SER A 699 -5.74 -20.54 12.29
N ILE A 700 -4.57 -20.52 12.95
CA ILE A 700 -3.59 -19.46 12.68
C ILE A 700 -2.99 -19.56 11.28
N PHE A 701 -3.07 -20.73 10.65
CA PHE A 701 -2.66 -20.94 9.27
C PHE A 701 -3.60 -20.19 8.32
N LEU A 702 -4.91 -20.34 8.51
CA LEU A 702 -5.90 -19.59 7.74
C LEU A 702 -5.87 -18.10 8.11
N LEU A 703 -5.76 -17.73 9.38
CA LEU A 703 -5.63 -16.31 9.77
C LEU A 703 -4.42 -15.64 9.11
N ALA A 704 -3.24 -16.29 9.11
CA ALA A 704 -2.06 -15.77 8.41
C ALA A 704 -2.30 -15.64 6.90
N MET A 705 -3.01 -16.58 6.28
CA MET A 705 -3.39 -16.55 4.86
C MET A 705 -4.30 -15.35 4.55
N PHE A 706 -5.31 -15.08 5.38
CA PHE A 706 -6.21 -13.94 5.23
C PHE A 706 -5.51 -12.60 5.46
N MET A 707 -4.63 -12.49 6.47
CA MET A 707 -3.84 -11.28 6.74
C MET A 707 -2.84 -11.00 5.60
N ALA A 708 -2.19 -12.04 5.05
CA ALA A 708 -1.32 -11.93 3.88
C ALA A 708 -2.10 -11.54 2.62
N ALA A 709 -3.30 -12.09 2.42
CA ALA A 709 -4.18 -11.77 1.30
C ALA A 709 -4.60 -10.29 1.34
N HIS A 710 -4.98 -9.81 2.53
CA HIS A 710 -5.33 -8.40 2.78
C HIS A 710 -4.19 -7.46 2.38
N HIS A 711 -2.98 -7.75 2.88
CA HIS A 711 -1.79 -6.95 2.59
C HIS A 711 -1.40 -6.97 1.11
N THR A 712 -1.45 -8.14 0.47
CA THR A 712 -1.13 -8.28 -0.96
C THR A 712 -2.09 -7.45 -1.82
N LYS A 713 -3.38 -7.45 -1.45
CA LYS A 713 -4.40 -6.64 -2.12
C LYS A 713 -4.21 -5.14 -1.92
N ILE A 714 -3.94 -4.68 -0.69
CA ILE A 714 -3.69 -3.26 -0.38
C ILE A 714 -2.51 -2.71 -1.17
N HIS A 715 -1.42 -3.47 -1.25
CA HIS A 715 -0.20 -3.02 -1.92
C HIS A 715 -0.20 -3.24 -3.45
N LYS A 716 -1.23 -3.90 -4.01
CA LYS A 716 -1.30 -4.34 -5.42
C LYS A 716 -0.07 -5.18 -5.84
N GLU A 717 0.40 -6.05 -4.94
CA GLU A 717 1.64 -6.83 -5.10
C GLU A 717 1.40 -8.24 -5.67
N ASP A 718 2.49 -8.96 -5.98
CA ASP A 718 2.48 -10.29 -6.59
C ASP A 718 2.49 -11.48 -5.61
N GLU A 719 2.41 -12.69 -6.17
CA GLU A 719 2.50 -13.99 -5.49
C GLU A 719 3.68 -14.13 -4.51
N SER A 720 4.83 -13.54 -4.81
CA SER A 720 6.03 -13.64 -3.95
C SER A 720 5.95 -12.72 -2.72
N PHE A 721 5.24 -11.60 -2.83
CA PHE A 721 4.92 -10.77 -1.67
C PHE A 721 3.95 -11.50 -0.74
N PHE A 722 2.95 -12.19 -1.30
CA PHE A 722 2.01 -12.99 -0.52
C PHE A 722 2.73 -14.03 0.36
N GLU A 723 3.67 -14.81 -0.20
CA GLU A 723 4.46 -15.80 0.57
C GLU A 723 5.25 -15.17 1.73
N ALA A 724 5.89 -14.03 1.48
CA ALA A 724 6.66 -13.31 2.50
C ALA A 724 5.76 -12.73 3.60
N ALA A 725 4.61 -12.16 3.24
CA ALA A 725 3.61 -11.67 4.18
C ALA A 725 3.03 -12.82 5.02
N PHE A 726 2.72 -13.97 4.40
CA PHE A 726 2.24 -15.17 5.08
C PHE A 726 3.24 -15.67 6.13
N ALA A 727 4.51 -15.83 5.78
CA ALA A 727 5.56 -16.23 6.71
C ALA A 727 5.73 -15.22 7.87
N SER A 728 5.63 -13.92 7.58
CA SER A 728 5.64 -12.87 8.61
C SER A 728 4.45 -13.01 9.57
N TYR A 729 3.24 -13.28 9.06
CA TYR A 729 2.05 -13.39 9.89
C TYR A 729 2.00 -14.65 10.73
N ILE A 730 2.48 -15.79 10.23
CA ILE A 730 2.71 -17.00 11.03
C ILE A 730 3.62 -16.69 12.22
N LYS A 731 4.75 -16.01 11.99
CA LYS A 731 5.69 -15.62 13.06
C LYS A 731 5.04 -14.67 14.07
N GLN A 732 4.24 -13.69 13.61
CA GLN A 732 3.52 -12.76 14.47
C GLN A 732 2.47 -13.47 15.33
N LEU A 733 1.66 -14.35 14.73
CA LEU A 733 0.61 -15.12 15.42
C LEU A 733 1.19 -16.11 16.44
N ASN A 734 2.31 -16.76 16.13
CA ASN A 734 3.08 -17.56 17.10
C ASN A 734 3.53 -16.73 18.31
N GLY A 735 4.12 -15.55 18.06
CA GLY A 735 4.53 -14.63 19.14
C GLY A 735 3.35 -14.17 20.00
N PHE A 736 2.20 -13.89 19.38
CA PHE A 736 0.99 -13.52 20.09
C PHE A 736 0.40 -14.67 20.92
N ILE A 737 0.32 -15.88 20.37
CA ILE A 737 -0.08 -17.09 21.13
C ILE A 737 0.84 -17.32 22.31
N ARG A 738 2.16 -17.16 22.12
CA ARG A 738 3.13 -17.30 23.21
C ARG A 738 2.89 -16.26 24.32
N LEU A 739 2.70 -14.99 23.97
CA LEU A 739 2.37 -13.95 24.97
C LEU A 739 1.04 -14.24 25.68
N ALA A 740 0.02 -14.68 24.96
CA ALA A 740 -1.29 -15.01 25.52
C ALA A 740 -1.21 -16.21 26.48
N TYR A 741 -0.42 -17.23 26.14
CA TYR A 741 -0.10 -18.34 27.04
C TYR A 741 0.64 -17.83 28.28
N ASP A 742 1.73 -17.07 28.10
CA ASP A 742 2.55 -16.61 29.23
C ASP A 742 1.73 -15.73 30.18
N SER A 743 0.88 -14.85 29.67
CA SER A 743 -0.07 -14.05 30.46
C SER A 743 -1.08 -14.91 31.22
N ALA A 744 -1.65 -15.95 30.60
CA ALA A 744 -2.59 -16.87 31.26
C ALA A 744 -1.93 -17.79 32.32
N HIS A 745 -0.59 -17.88 32.32
CA HIS A 745 0.20 -18.69 33.24
C HIS A 745 1.11 -17.87 34.18
N GLN A 746 0.93 -16.54 34.25
CA GLN A 746 1.53 -15.70 35.30
C GLN A 746 0.96 -16.06 36.69
N ASP A 747 -0.33 -16.40 36.73
CA ASP A 747 -1.03 -16.94 37.90
C ASP A 747 -1.17 -18.47 37.82
N ARG A 748 -1.77 -19.07 38.86
CA ARG A 748 -2.10 -20.50 38.88
C ARG A 748 -3.20 -20.81 37.86
N CYS A 749 -2.80 -21.15 36.63
CA CYS A 749 -3.70 -21.51 35.53
C CYS A 749 -4.75 -22.55 35.99
N PRO A 750 -6.07 -22.26 35.86
CA PRO A 750 -7.14 -23.08 36.42
C PRO A 750 -7.31 -24.43 35.70
N PHE A 751 -6.67 -24.61 34.54
CA PHE A 751 -6.72 -25.83 33.73
C PHE A 751 -5.50 -26.76 33.93
N CYS A 752 -4.41 -26.28 34.55
CA CYS A 752 -3.24 -27.12 34.78
C CYS A 752 -3.47 -28.03 36.01
N PRO A 753 -3.15 -29.34 35.93
CA PRO A 753 -3.28 -30.25 37.08
C PRO A 753 -2.44 -29.78 38.28
N PRO A 754 -2.88 -30.03 39.53
CA PRO A 754 -2.08 -29.72 40.72
C PRO A 754 -0.70 -30.37 40.64
N GLY A 755 0.36 -29.56 40.55
CA GLY A 755 1.75 -30.02 40.50
C GLY A 755 2.32 -30.28 39.10
N ARG A 756 1.59 -29.99 38.01
CA ARG A 756 2.17 -29.93 36.65
C ARG A 756 1.94 -28.55 36.03
N LEU A 757 2.99 -27.97 35.46
CA LEU A 757 2.86 -26.86 34.52
C LEU A 757 2.32 -27.44 33.20
N CYS A 758 1.44 -26.71 32.54
CA CYS A 758 1.04 -27.02 31.17
C CYS A 758 2.21 -26.72 30.23
N ASP A 759 2.50 -27.56 29.25
CA ASP A 759 3.57 -27.27 28.29
C ASP A 759 3.27 -25.99 27.49
N PRO A 760 4.24 -25.09 27.28
CA PRO A 760 4.02 -23.89 26.49
C PRO A 760 3.80 -24.23 25.01
N PRO A 761 3.08 -23.38 24.25
CA PRO A 761 3.00 -23.52 22.81
C PRO A 761 4.40 -23.43 22.20
N VAL A 762 4.73 -24.44 21.40
CA VAL A 762 5.88 -24.42 20.49
C VAL A 762 5.49 -23.55 19.30
N ALA A 763 6.46 -22.93 18.61
CA ALA A 763 6.14 -22.22 17.37
C ALA A 763 5.63 -23.20 16.32
N GLN A 764 4.52 -22.88 15.67
CA GLN A 764 4.03 -23.57 14.48
C GLN A 764 4.76 -23.05 13.24
N ASN A 765 5.54 -23.92 12.59
CA ASN A 765 6.29 -23.62 11.39
C ASN A 765 5.70 -24.43 10.22
N PRO A 766 4.88 -23.82 9.34
CA PRO A 766 4.32 -24.52 8.19
C PRO A 766 5.38 -25.20 7.33
N ASP A 767 5.14 -26.47 6.99
CA ASP A 767 6.01 -27.28 6.14
C ASP A 767 5.64 -27.03 4.68
N LEU A 768 6.38 -26.09 4.07
CA LEU A 768 6.12 -25.57 2.73
C LEU A 768 7.12 -26.10 1.69
N GLN A 769 7.98 -27.06 2.04
CA GLN A 769 9.09 -27.50 1.18
C GLN A 769 8.60 -27.98 -0.21
N HIS A 770 7.40 -28.54 -0.27
CA HIS A 770 6.76 -29.05 -1.49
C HIS A 770 5.38 -28.41 -1.77
N GLY A 771 5.07 -27.26 -1.16
CA GLY A 771 3.71 -26.71 -1.13
C GLY A 771 3.58 -25.20 -1.10
N ARG A 772 4.62 -24.45 -1.50
CA ARG A 772 4.57 -22.97 -1.50
C ARG A 772 3.43 -22.45 -2.37
N ARG A 773 3.38 -22.88 -3.63
CA ARG A 773 2.35 -22.45 -4.56
C ARG A 773 0.97 -22.97 -4.17
N ALA A 774 0.85 -24.13 -3.53
CA ALA A 774 -0.43 -24.56 -2.96
C ALA A 774 -1.04 -23.55 -1.96
N ILE A 775 -0.21 -22.89 -1.14
CA ILE A 775 -0.65 -21.79 -0.27
C ILE A 775 -0.95 -20.52 -1.07
N THR A 776 -0.07 -20.17 -2.02
CA THR A 776 -0.20 -18.98 -2.85
C THR A 776 -1.44 -19.02 -3.74
N ASP A 777 -1.78 -20.16 -4.36
CA ASP A 777 -2.97 -20.34 -5.19
C ASP A 777 -4.26 -20.00 -4.42
N LEU A 778 -4.43 -20.58 -3.22
CA LEU A 778 -5.60 -20.32 -2.38
C LEU A 778 -5.59 -18.89 -1.82
N GLY A 779 -4.41 -18.42 -1.38
CA GLY A 779 -4.21 -17.07 -0.88
C GLY A 779 -4.53 -15.98 -1.89
N MET A 780 -4.15 -16.16 -3.16
CA MET A 780 -4.43 -15.23 -4.24
C MET A 780 -5.89 -15.28 -4.69
N VAL A 781 -6.56 -16.44 -4.66
CA VAL A 781 -8.02 -16.52 -4.83
C VAL A 781 -8.73 -15.70 -3.74
N ILE A 782 -8.31 -15.85 -2.49
CA ILE A 782 -8.85 -15.10 -1.34
C ILE A 782 -8.60 -13.59 -1.51
N ALA A 783 -7.37 -13.16 -1.83
CA ALA A 783 -7.02 -11.76 -2.06
C ALA A 783 -7.76 -11.11 -3.24
N THR A 784 -7.96 -11.88 -4.31
CA THR A 784 -8.56 -11.38 -5.55
C THR A 784 -10.07 -11.23 -5.41
N HIS A 785 -10.75 -12.27 -4.93
CA HIS A 785 -12.21 -12.39 -4.99
C HIS A 785 -12.93 -12.11 -3.66
N PHE A 786 -12.21 -12.02 -2.54
CA PHE A 786 -12.79 -11.83 -1.20
C PHE A 786 -12.13 -10.71 -0.38
N PRO A 787 -11.82 -9.53 -0.97
CA PRO A 787 -11.04 -8.49 -0.31
C PRO A 787 -11.68 -7.98 1.00
N GLU A 788 -13.00 -7.88 1.06
CA GLU A 788 -13.72 -7.46 2.27
C GLU A 788 -13.53 -8.45 3.43
N HIS A 789 -13.64 -9.74 3.16
CA HIS A 789 -13.37 -10.80 4.14
C HIS A 789 -11.91 -10.77 4.63
N THR A 790 -10.94 -10.46 3.76
CA THR A 790 -9.53 -10.33 4.18
C THR A 790 -9.32 -9.17 5.15
N ARG A 791 -9.95 -8.02 4.90
CA ARG A 791 -9.93 -6.85 5.79
C ARG A 791 -10.61 -7.18 7.13
N ASP A 792 -11.81 -7.74 7.09
CA ASP A 792 -12.62 -8.00 8.28
C ASP A 792 -11.96 -9.02 9.23
N VAL A 793 -11.24 -10.00 8.69
CA VAL A 793 -10.41 -10.95 9.46
C VAL A 793 -9.16 -10.27 10.02
N PHE A 794 -8.45 -9.49 9.18
CA PHE A 794 -7.28 -8.71 9.61
C PHE A 794 -7.62 -7.78 10.79
N ASP A 795 -8.68 -6.99 10.67
CA ASP A 795 -9.18 -6.08 11.71
C ASP A 795 -9.58 -6.80 13.00
N GLU A 796 -10.08 -8.04 12.91
CA GLU A 796 -10.45 -8.82 14.09
C GLU A 796 -9.24 -9.38 14.82
N VAL A 797 -8.23 -9.88 14.08
CA VAL A 797 -6.96 -10.34 14.64
C VAL A 797 -6.17 -9.18 15.25
N ASP A 798 -6.03 -8.07 14.52
CA ASP A 798 -5.28 -6.90 14.96
C ASP A 798 -5.86 -6.34 16.26
N ARG A 799 -7.18 -6.13 16.32
CA ARG A 799 -7.88 -5.70 17.54
C ARG A 799 -7.76 -6.70 18.69
N LYS A 800 -7.59 -7.99 18.41
CA LYS A 800 -7.37 -9.03 19.41
C LYS A 800 -5.92 -9.01 19.95
N MET A 801 -4.94 -8.70 19.12
CA MET A 801 -3.55 -8.43 19.52
C MET A 801 -3.45 -7.16 20.37
N GLN A 802 -4.07 -6.05 19.91
CA GLN A 802 -4.12 -4.78 20.65
C GLN A 802 -4.74 -4.94 22.05
N GLN A 803 -5.80 -5.76 22.20
CA GLN A 803 -6.47 -6.01 23.48
C GLN A 803 -5.55 -6.61 24.57
N VAL A 804 -4.44 -7.27 24.19
CA VAL A 804 -3.45 -7.81 25.14
C VAL A 804 -2.15 -6.99 25.18
N GLY A 805 -2.12 -5.85 24.48
CA GLY A 805 -0.89 -5.06 24.31
C GLY A 805 0.17 -5.72 23.42
N PHE A 806 -0.20 -6.69 22.57
CA PHE A 806 0.74 -7.25 21.60
C PHE A 806 0.92 -6.26 20.44
N PRO A 807 2.16 -5.82 20.13
CA PRO A 807 2.38 -4.84 19.08
C PRO A 807 2.05 -5.45 17.72
N SER A 808 1.19 -4.77 16.96
CA SER A 808 0.95 -5.15 15.57
C SER A 808 2.15 -4.74 14.72
N VAL A 809 2.67 -5.67 13.93
CA VAL A 809 3.84 -5.46 13.05
C VAL A 809 3.55 -4.39 11.97
N TYR A 810 2.27 -4.09 11.72
CA TYR A 810 1.83 -3.17 10.68
C TYR A 810 0.79 -2.13 11.15
N ALA A 811 0.64 -1.90 12.46
CA ALA A 811 -0.09 -0.73 12.93
C ALA A 811 0.70 0.56 12.60
N PRO A 812 0.03 1.63 12.13
CA PRO A 812 0.65 2.88 11.66
C PRO A 812 1.12 3.83 12.77
#